data_AF-A0A948W2C1-F1
#
_entry.id   AF-A0A948W2C1-F1
#
_cell.length_a   1.000
_cell.length_b   1.000
_cell.length_c   1.000
_cell.angle_alpha   90.00
_cell.angle_beta   90.00
_cell.angle_gamma   90.00
#
_symmetry.space_group_name_H-M   'P 1'
#
loop_
_entity.id
_entity.type
_entity.pdbx_description
1 polymer ?
#
loop_
_entity_poly.entity_id
_entity_poly.type
_entity_poly.pdbx_seq_one_letter_code
_entity_poly.pdbx_strand_id
1 'polypeptide(L)'
;MRRPTLGSGDDAAHDFSCRVESTNNVDIVAERPMYFDYHGKWTGGSDVVGALSPAEAFYFAEGTTRPGFQPYLTIQNPGLACAEVKITYMKGDGTTQEQGLIVGAHSRSTVFVPDALGTGDDPSHDFSCKVECVNNRTNIVERPMYFDYQGEWTGGSTSTGPYRKIDRPNLCFRPLVHAVPGAPVSIERSRIVEYCYSFHEHRGWDVMLVTSSSMKIRRSTQLLAAVAFIAVVLLLTAPACFAQVRWQADGVAVCIEGSNQDGQQLCSDGMGGAIITWQDGRGANPLDIYAQRIDANGTPLWDPDGIVVCSEANNQQDPQITSDGVGGAIITWEDERTAVGAWDIYAQRVEADGGIHTGWAANGVAVADFALDQTDPQITTDGAEGAIIIWEDTGGANPIDIFAARIGADSTLPWAVGGVPICDEANNQENPQIISDGTGGAIITWQDERVLVFVSDIYSQRVDSGGAVQWTPDGIPICAAVNNQYNPQLTTDGSEGAIITWEDRRSGADLDVYAQRVLSGGTVDPAWDADGVVICDEGNDQQSAFLTTDGREGAILAWQDRRDPDWNIYSQKVDGQGVVQWTVNGVALTDNPEHQVLPRIVNDGCHGAIVTWQSGPAPNDDVYAQRVNFDGLPQWTAGGTLVGGAAARQLNPRITSDSQGGGIMVWQDERSGNWDVYAQKVSDYAQNWFLAEGSTGHSDEGYFETWVLVQNPGNNDATVSIDYLLPGGTVIPAAESPLALPAQSRDTVNVANTPGVDNQFSVSTTVTSDVPVIAERAMYWMPSDGIYRQAAHDSIGVTCPSYEWYLAEGSTGTNEYGTFETWVLVQNPGNNDATVNIDYLLPGGTVIPAAESPLVLPAQSRDTVSIASTPGAANQFSVSTVVEADQPIIAERAMYWNSADGTFRQAAHDSRGVTAPADTWFLAEGSTGHSDEGYFETWVLVQNPGNNDATVNIDYLLP
;
A
#
# COMPACT_ATOMS: atom_id res chain seq x y z
N MET A 1 29.68 -10.87 -19.15
CA MET A 1 30.40 -9.85 -18.36
C MET A 1 31.41 -10.53 -17.45
N ARG A 2 32.52 -9.87 -17.08
CA ARG A 2 33.51 -10.44 -16.15
C ARG A 2 32.83 -10.69 -14.80
N ARG A 3 32.94 -11.91 -14.27
CA ARG A 3 32.41 -12.34 -12.98
C ARG A 3 33.45 -12.03 -11.89
N PRO A 4 33.33 -10.96 -11.10
CA PRO A 4 34.15 -10.84 -9.91
C PRO A 4 33.67 -11.87 -8.89
N THR A 5 34.50 -12.85 -8.56
CA THR A 5 34.25 -13.82 -7.48
C THR A 5 34.70 -13.22 -6.15
N LEU A 6 33.87 -13.29 -5.11
CA LEU A 6 34.21 -12.83 -3.75
C LEU A 6 35.28 -13.67 -3.02
N GLY A 7 35.86 -14.66 -3.69
CA GLY A 7 36.72 -15.67 -3.06
C GLY A 7 36.00 -17.00 -2.96
N SER A 8 36.61 -17.98 -2.29
CA SER A 8 36.04 -19.30 -2.04
C SER A 8 36.59 -19.85 -0.73
N GLY A 9 35.73 -20.30 0.17
CA GLY A 9 36.09 -20.89 1.46
C GLY A 9 34.84 -21.21 2.29
N ASP A 10 34.96 -22.06 3.29
CA ASP A 10 33.84 -22.58 4.10
C ASP A 10 33.93 -22.02 5.53
N ASP A 11 33.73 -20.71 5.61
CA ASP A 11 33.69 -19.95 6.86
C ASP A 11 32.78 -18.72 6.72
N ALA A 12 32.45 -18.09 7.86
CA ALA A 12 31.59 -16.91 7.89
C ALA A 12 32.12 -15.72 7.06
N ALA A 13 33.39 -15.70 6.63
CA ALA A 13 33.90 -14.63 5.78
C ALA A 13 33.40 -14.73 4.32
N HIS A 14 32.74 -15.84 3.96
CA HIS A 14 32.18 -16.08 2.63
C HIS A 14 30.65 -16.01 2.60
N ASP A 15 30.02 -15.76 3.76
CA ASP A 15 28.62 -15.38 3.85
C ASP A 15 28.49 -13.88 3.66
N PHE A 16 27.47 -13.45 2.93
CA PHE A 16 27.23 -12.04 2.64
C PHE A 16 25.74 -11.73 2.52
N SER A 17 25.44 -10.45 2.44
CA SER A 17 24.16 -9.88 2.02
C SER A 17 24.46 -8.79 1.00
N CYS A 18 23.51 -8.49 0.12
CA CYS A 18 23.69 -7.52 -0.95
C CYS A 18 22.83 -6.28 -0.77
N ARG A 19 23.37 -5.14 -1.21
CA ARG A 19 22.62 -3.96 -1.61
C ARG A 19 22.91 -3.73 -3.09
N VAL A 20 21.88 -3.74 -3.92
CA VAL A 20 21.96 -3.51 -5.37
C VAL A 20 21.43 -2.11 -5.65
N GLU A 21 22.23 -1.25 -6.27
CA GLU A 21 21.90 0.16 -6.46
C GLU A 21 22.19 0.61 -7.90
N SER A 22 21.19 1.24 -8.53
CA SER A 22 21.34 1.95 -9.79
C SER A 22 21.87 3.35 -9.53
N THR A 23 23.12 3.59 -9.94
CA THR A 23 23.85 4.84 -9.67
C THR A 23 23.54 5.98 -10.63
N ASN A 24 22.75 5.72 -11.67
CA ASN A 24 22.34 6.69 -12.68
C ASN A 24 20.83 6.91 -12.72
N ASN A 25 20.11 6.57 -11.63
CA ASN A 25 18.68 6.79 -11.46
C ASN A 25 17.82 6.12 -12.55
N VAL A 26 18.24 4.96 -13.03
CA VAL A 26 17.41 4.09 -13.88
C VAL A 26 16.89 2.97 -13.01
N ASP A 27 15.58 2.85 -12.86
CA ASP A 27 14.98 1.80 -12.04
C ASP A 27 15.26 0.41 -12.60
N ILE A 28 15.54 -0.53 -11.70
CA ILE A 28 15.89 -1.92 -11.99
C ILE A 28 15.03 -2.85 -11.13
N VAL A 29 15.08 -4.16 -11.40
CA VAL A 29 14.56 -5.21 -10.52
C VAL A 29 15.68 -6.17 -10.20
N ALA A 30 15.80 -6.59 -8.93
CA ALA A 30 16.86 -7.49 -8.48
C ALA A 30 16.30 -8.75 -7.80
N GLU A 31 16.81 -9.91 -8.23
CA GLU A 31 16.53 -11.23 -7.66
C GLU A 31 17.85 -11.96 -7.37
N ARG A 32 17.79 -12.98 -6.50
CA ARG A 32 18.95 -13.76 -6.09
C ARG A 32 18.69 -15.26 -6.12
N PRO A 33 18.99 -15.94 -7.23
CA PRO A 33 19.01 -17.39 -7.25
C PRO A 33 20.29 -17.90 -6.57
N MET A 34 20.16 -19.01 -5.86
CA MET A 34 21.26 -19.76 -5.26
C MET A 34 21.13 -21.22 -5.62
N TYR A 35 22.21 -21.79 -6.16
CA TYR A 35 22.32 -23.22 -6.44
C TYR A 35 23.37 -23.82 -5.51
N PHE A 36 23.08 -24.95 -4.89
CA PHE A 36 23.95 -25.46 -3.83
C PHE A 36 24.03 -26.99 -3.81
N ASP A 37 25.15 -27.47 -3.29
CA ASP A 37 25.34 -28.81 -2.74
C ASP A 37 25.77 -28.63 -1.28
N TYR A 38 24.80 -28.66 -0.38
CA TYR A 38 25.00 -28.35 1.03
C TYR A 38 25.40 -29.62 1.81
N HIS A 39 26.50 -29.56 2.57
CA HIS A 39 27.16 -30.72 3.20
C HIS A 39 27.54 -31.86 2.22
N GLY A 40 27.74 -31.54 0.93
CA GLY A 40 28.20 -32.49 -0.10
C GLY A 40 27.19 -33.60 -0.38
N LYS A 41 25.93 -33.35 0.02
CA LYS A 41 24.82 -34.28 -0.05
C LYS A 41 23.54 -33.56 -0.47
N TRP A 42 23.34 -32.31 -0.07
CA TRP A 42 22.05 -31.64 -0.19
C TRP A 42 21.98 -30.69 -1.38
N THR A 43 21.56 -31.21 -2.53
CA THR A 43 21.52 -30.45 -3.78
C THR A 43 20.20 -29.72 -3.96
N GLY A 44 20.22 -28.45 -4.37
CA GLY A 44 18.99 -27.70 -4.62
C GLY A 44 19.20 -26.35 -5.27
N GLY A 45 18.09 -25.63 -5.41
CA GLY A 45 18.06 -24.23 -5.85
C GLY A 45 17.04 -23.45 -5.05
N SER A 46 17.31 -22.18 -4.75
CA SER A 46 16.33 -21.23 -4.23
C SER A 46 16.44 -19.92 -4.99
N ASP A 47 15.39 -19.12 -4.98
CA ASP A 47 15.41 -17.75 -5.50
C ASP A 47 14.56 -16.86 -4.60
N VAL A 48 14.86 -15.57 -4.61
CA VAL A 48 14.07 -14.58 -3.90
C VAL A 48 14.21 -13.22 -4.56
N VAL A 49 13.09 -12.50 -4.64
CA VAL A 49 13.11 -11.08 -5.00
C VAL A 49 13.59 -10.23 -3.85
N GLY A 50 14.41 -9.22 -4.18
CA GLY A 50 14.95 -8.30 -3.19
C GLY A 50 13.86 -7.49 -2.49
N ALA A 51 14.16 -7.03 -1.29
CA ALA A 51 13.35 -6.04 -0.59
C ALA A 51 13.69 -4.62 -1.08
N LEU A 52 12.67 -3.76 -1.20
CA LEU A 52 12.80 -2.36 -1.61
C LEU A 52 13.35 -1.46 -0.49
N SER A 53 13.11 -1.84 0.77
CA SER A 53 13.49 -1.03 1.92
C SER A 53 13.64 -1.85 3.20
N PRO A 54 14.52 -1.43 4.14
CA PRO A 54 14.57 -2.00 5.49
C PRO A 54 13.30 -1.70 6.28
N ALA A 55 12.87 -2.65 7.11
CA ALA A 55 11.67 -2.54 7.94
C ALA A 55 11.89 -2.95 9.41
N GLU A 56 10.96 -2.55 10.28
CA GLU A 56 11.00 -2.88 11.70
C GLU A 56 10.59 -4.33 12.00
N ALA A 57 9.82 -4.97 11.12
CA ALA A 57 9.36 -6.35 11.31
C ALA A 57 9.19 -7.12 10.00
N PHE A 58 9.51 -8.42 10.04
CA PHE A 58 9.32 -9.42 8.99
C PHE A 58 8.59 -10.64 9.56
N TYR A 59 7.82 -11.34 8.73
CA TYR A 59 6.99 -12.49 9.11
C TYR A 59 7.23 -13.68 8.18
N PHE A 60 7.05 -14.91 8.66
CA PHE A 60 7.23 -16.12 7.86
C PHE A 60 6.26 -17.18 8.39
N ALA A 61 5.38 -17.70 7.53
CA ALA A 61 4.34 -18.67 7.90
C ALA A 61 4.82 -20.13 7.84
N GLU A 62 5.89 -20.39 7.08
CA GLU A 62 6.59 -21.66 6.96
C GLU A 62 7.84 -21.74 7.85
N GLY A 63 8.05 -22.93 8.40
CA GLY A 63 9.24 -23.31 9.14
C GLY A 63 9.09 -24.68 9.79
N THR A 64 10.16 -25.48 9.77
CA THR A 64 10.21 -26.72 10.54
C THR A 64 11.64 -27.07 10.94
N THR A 65 11.84 -27.46 12.19
CA THR A 65 13.10 -28.04 12.70
C THR A 65 12.99 -29.55 12.90
N ARG A 66 12.03 -30.20 12.23
CA ARG A 66 11.91 -31.66 12.20
C ARG A 66 13.19 -32.32 11.66
N PRO A 67 13.44 -33.61 11.98
CA PRO A 67 14.60 -34.33 11.47
C PRO A 67 14.72 -34.21 9.95
N GLY A 68 15.89 -33.78 9.49
CA GLY A 68 16.13 -33.56 8.08
C GLY A 68 15.83 -32.13 7.60
N PHE A 69 15.48 -31.18 8.46
CA PHE A 69 15.33 -29.77 8.06
C PHE A 69 16.28 -28.87 8.85
N GLN A 70 16.86 -27.90 8.15
CA GLN A 70 17.79 -26.90 8.65
C GLN A 70 17.35 -25.51 8.20
N PRO A 71 16.39 -24.90 8.92
CA PRO A 71 15.99 -23.53 8.67
C PRO A 71 16.93 -22.52 9.33
N TYR A 72 17.09 -21.41 8.64
CA TYR A 72 17.89 -20.27 9.03
C TYR A 72 17.08 -18.98 8.96
N LEU A 73 17.54 -17.95 9.65
CA LEU A 73 17.11 -16.57 9.43
C LEU A 73 18.35 -15.73 9.16
N THR A 74 18.39 -15.10 7.99
CA THR A 74 19.49 -14.20 7.58
C THR A 74 19.02 -12.77 7.71
N ILE A 75 19.71 -11.99 8.53
CA ILE A 75 19.31 -10.64 8.93
C ILE A 75 20.40 -9.66 8.50
N GLN A 76 20.05 -8.73 7.61
CA GLN A 76 20.92 -7.64 7.18
C GLN A 76 20.53 -6.35 7.91
N ASN A 77 21.53 -5.65 8.45
CA ASN A 77 21.38 -4.30 8.97
C ASN A 77 22.17 -3.32 8.09
N PRO A 78 21.52 -2.66 7.12
CA PRO A 78 22.20 -1.67 6.28
C PRO A 78 22.46 -0.35 7.02
N GLY A 79 21.86 -0.15 8.20
CA GLY A 79 21.94 1.07 8.98
C GLY A 79 23.29 1.29 9.66
N LEU A 80 23.57 2.54 10.02
CA LEU A 80 24.83 2.96 10.65
C LEU A 80 24.88 2.73 12.17
N ALA A 81 23.84 2.13 12.75
CA ALA A 81 23.75 1.80 14.18
C ALA A 81 23.29 0.36 14.35
N CYS A 82 23.63 -0.26 15.50
CA CYS A 82 23.21 -1.63 15.79
C CYS A 82 21.68 -1.75 15.90
N ALA A 83 21.13 -2.84 15.36
CA ALA A 83 19.74 -3.22 15.53
C ALA A 83 19.61 -4.28 16.63
N GLU A 84 18.70 -4.05 17.59
CA GLU A 84 18.33 -5.05 18.60
C GLU A 84 17.12 -5.81 18.07
N VAL A 85 17.30 -7.10 17.79
CA VAL A 85 16.30 -7.96 17.14
C VAL A 85 15.71 -8.94 18.13
N LYS A 86 14.38 -9.05 18.14
CA LYS A 86 13.61 -10.11 18.79
C LYS A 86 12.99 -11.01 17.74
N ILE A 87 13.15 -12.32 17.90
CA ILE A 87 12.52 -13.36 17.08
C ILE A 87 11.49 -14.06 17.96
N THR A 88 10.24 -14.12 17.51
CA THR A 88 9.16 -14.86 18.15
C THR A 88 8.76 -16.02 17.24
N TYR A 89 9.00 -17.26 17.70
CA TYR A 89 8.60 -18.50 17.05
C TYR A 89 7.21 -18.92 17.57
N MET A 90 6.24 -19.12 16.68
CA MET A 90 4.91 -19.64 17.00
C MET A 90 4.85 -21.09 16.51
N LYS A 91 4.78 -22.04 17.45
CA LYS A 91 4.98 -23.47 17.17
C LYS A 91 3.66 -24.17 16.82
N GLY A 92 3.73 -25.26 16.08
CA GLY A 92 2.56 -26.06 15.67
C GLY A 92 1.81 -26.76 16.81
N ASP A 93 2.34 -26.74 18.03
CA ASP A 93 1.66 -27.17 19.25
C ASP A 93 0.86 -26.05 19.95
N GLY A 94 0.84 -24.84 19.37
CA GLY A 94 0.16 -23.65 19.91
C GLY A 94 0.95 -22.89 20.98
N THR A 95 2.21 -23.25 21.24
CA THR A 95 3.08 -22.52 22.18
C THR A 95 4.09 -21.63 21.45
N THR A 96 4.63 -20.62 22.12
CA THR A 96 5.61 -19.68 21.55
C THR A 96 6.98 -19.76 22.23
N GLN A 97 8.03 -19.36 21.51
CA GLN A 97 9.39 -19.21 22.05
C GLN A 97 10.05 -17.94 21.50
N GLU A 98 10.85 -17.25 22.31
CA GLU A 98 11.53 -16.00 21.90
C GLU A 98 13.06 -16.14 21.94
N GLN A 99 13.73 -15.40 21.04
CA GLN A 99 15.18 -15.28 20.96
C GLN A 99 15.58 -13.82 20.67
N GLY A 100 16.62 -13.32 21.34
CA GLY A 100 17.19 -12.00 21.09
C GLY A 100 18.55 -12.07 20.40
N LEU A 101 18.84 -11.10 19.52
CA LEU A 101 20.12 -10.95 18.81
C LEU A 101 20.45 -9.45 18.64
N ILE A 102 21.73 -9.11 18.62
CA ILE A 102 22.21 -7.78 18.19
C ILE A 102 22.86 -7.94 16.82
N VAL A 103 22.38 -7.21 15.83
CA VAL A 103 23.00 -7.12 14.51
C VAL A 103 23.80 -5.82 14.45
N GLY A 104 25.10 -5.94 14.14
CA GLY A 104 26.01 -4.80 14.06
C GLY A 104 25.58 -3.77 13.03
N ALA A 105 26.10 -2.54 13.14
CA ALA A 105 25.91 -1.52 12.11
C ALA A 105 26.57 -1.95 10.80
N HIS A 106 25.88 -1.75 9.68
CA HIS A 106 26.35 -2.05 8.32
C HIS A 106 26.94 -3.47 8.19
N SER A 107 26.23 -4.44 8.78
CA SER A 107 26.65 -5.84 8.83
C SER A 107 25.45 -6.77 8.66
N ARG A 108 25.70 -8.09 8.73
CA ARG A 108 24.66 -9.11 8.72
C ARG A 108 24.82 -10.10 9.87
N SER A 109 23.82 -10.94 10.08
CA SER A 109 23.88 -12.07 11.00
C SER A 109 23.01 -13.22 10.50
N THR A 110 23.42 -14.46 10.79
CA THR A 110 22.66 -15.67 10.48
C THR A 110 22.26 -16.35 11.79
N VAL A 111 21.00 -16.74 11.91
CA VAL A 111 20.48 -17.55 13.02
C VAL A 111 20.17 -18.94 12.50
N PHE A 112 20.71 -19.97 13.14
CA PHE A 112 20.32 -21.36 12.93
C PHE A 112 19.19 -21.71 13.91
N VAL A 113 17.96 -21.86 13.40
CA VAL A 113 16.77 -21.97 14.26
C VAL A 113 16.78 -23.19 15.19
N PRO A 114 17.32 -24.37 14.81
CA PRO A 114 17.47 -25.51 15.71
C PRO A 114 18.28 -25.23 16.98
N ASP A 115 19.15 -24.22 17.02
CA ASP A 115 19.84 -23.81 18.26
C ASP A 115 18.85 -23.28 19.31
N ALA A 116 17.73 -22.71 18.87
CA ALA A 116 16.66 -22.22 19.74
C ALA A 116 15.61 -23.32 20.02
N LEU A 117 15.08 -23.95 18.97
CA LEU A 117 13.92 -24.84 19.08
C LEU A 117 14.28 -26.31 19.30
N GLY A 118 15.52 -26.71 19.03
CA GLY A 118 15.91 -28.12 18.96
C GLY A 118 15.37 -28.82 17.70
N THR A 119 15.49 -30.15 17.70
CA THR A 119 15.04 -31.03 16.60
C THR A 119 14.22 -32.18 17.16
N GLY A 120 13.07 -32.45 16.57
CA GLY A 120 12.15 -33.50 16.99
C GLY A 120 11.02 -33.71 15.99
N ASP A 121 10.46 -34.92 15.96
CA ASP A 121 9.42 -35.30 15.00
C ASP A 121 8.03 -35.18 15.63
N ASP A 122 7.65 -33.96 16.00
CA ASP A 122 6.37 -33.65 16.63
C ASP A 122 5.94 -32.20 16.31
N PRO A 123 4.66 -31.84 16.49
CA PRO A 123 4.14 -30.52 16.11
C PRO A 123 4.85 -29.32 16.75
N SER A 124 5.57 -29.49 17.87
CA SER A 124 6.33 -28.40 18.49
C SER A 124 7.57 -27.98 17.69
N HIS A 125 7.95 -28.75 16.67
CA HIS A 125 9.07 -28.45 15.78
C HIS A 125 8.62 -27.91 14.42
N ASP A 126 7.32 -27.76 14.18
CA ASP A 126 6.82 -26.89 13.10
C ASP A 126 6.66 -25.48 13.67
N PHE A 127 7.03 -24.45 12.92
CA PHE A 127 6.95 -23.08 13.39
C PHE A 127 6.65 -22.08 12.27
N SER A 128 6.09 -20.95 12.67
CA SER A 128 6.14 -19.69 11.95
C SER A 128 6.94 -18.70 12.80
N CYS A 129 7.41 -17.60 12.23
CA CYS A 129 8.14 -16.61 13.02
C CYS A 129 7.82 -15.16 12.68
N LYS A 130 8.04 -14.29 13.67
CA LYS A 130 8.09 -12.84 13.54
C LYS A 130 9.49 -12.39 13.96
N VAL A 131 10.15 -11.61 13.12
CA VAL A 131 11.47 -11.01 13.40
C VAL A 131 11.28 -9.51 13.48
N GLU A 132 11.51 -8.91 14.65
CA GLU A 132 11.26 -7.48 14.90
C GLU A 132 12.43 -6.76 15.56
N CYS A 133 12.63 -5.49 15.20
CA CYS A 133 13.57 -4.59 15.85
C CYS A 133 12.91 -3.93 17.06
N VAL A 134 13.51 -4.07 18.25
CA VAL A 134 12.94 -3.54 19.50
C VAL A 134 13.52 -2.18 19.93
N ASN A 135 14.44 -1.62 19.12
CA ASN A 135 15.12 -0.35 19.40
C ASN A 135 14.89 0.73 18.32
N ASN A 136 13.72 0.71 17.65
CA ASN A 136 13.33 1.64 16.58
C ASN A 136 14.37 1.71 15.44
N ARG A 137 14.86 0.55 15.04
CA ARG A 137 15.77 0.34 13.90
C ARG A 137 15.07 -0.53 12.86
N THR A 138 15.66 -0.61 11.68
CA THR A 138 15.14 -1.39 10.56
C THR A 138 16.19 -2.36 10.06
N ASN A 139 15.75 -3.52 9.56
CA ASN A 139 16.59 -4.57 9.01
C ASN A 139 15.97 -5.12 7.71
N ILE A 140 16.63 -6.07 7.07
CA ILE A 140 16.09 -6.93 6.02
C ILE A 140 16.24 -8.37 6.49
N VAL A 141 15.22 -9.19 6.29
CA VAL A 141 15.23 -10.59 6.76
C VAL A 141 14.77 -11.53 5.65
N GLU A 142 15.56 -12.59 5.45
CA GLU A 142 15.22 -13.75 4.61
C GLU A 142 15.24 -15.02 5.46
N ARG A 143 14.42 -16.01 5.08
CA ARG A 143 14.36 -17.34 5.71
C ARG A 143 14.78 -18.41 4.70
N PRO A 144 16.07 -18.78 4.66
CA PRO A 144 16.49 -19.97 3.95
C PRO A 144 16.22 -21.24 4.75
N MET A 145 15.90 -22.32 4.06
CA MET A 145 15.72 -23.64 4.64
C MET A 145 16.35 -24.68 3.73
N TYR A 146 17.29 -25.46 4.27
CA TYR A 146 17.92 -26.58 3.60
C TYR A 146 17.41 -27.88 4.21
N PHE A 147 17.22 -28.93 3.42
CA PHE A 147 16.67 -30.18 3.95
C PHE A 147 17.26 -31.43 3.32
N ASP A 148 17.17 -32.52 4.08
CA ASP A 148 17.41 -33.92 3.76
C ASP A 148 16.31 -34.80 4.38
N TYR A 149 15.23 -34.96 3.64
CA TYR A 149 14.07 -35.69 4.12
C TYR A 149 14.31 -37.19 4.05
N GLN A 150 14.21 -37.84 5.21
CA GLN A 150 14.39 -39.29 5.39
C GLN A 150 15.72 -39.85 4.88
N GLY A 151 16.73 -39.01 4.65
CA GLY A 151 18.05 -39.44 4.18
C GLY A 151 18.15 -39.68 2.67
N GLU A 152 17.06 -39.44 1.92
CA GLU A 152 16.88 -39.80 0.51
C GLU A 152 16.67 -38.58 -0.40
N TRP A 153 16.16 -37.45 0.11
CA TRP A 153 15.81 -36.28 -0.70
C TRP A 153 16.39 -35.00 -0.14
N THR A 154 16.99 -34.18 -1.00
CA THR A 154 17.61 -32.95 -0.59
C THR A 154 17.18 -31.74 -1.41
N GLY A 155 17.34 -30.55 -0.84
CA GLY A 155 16.97 -29.30 -1.48
C GLY A 155 16.93 -28.13 -0.50
N GLY A 156 16.32 -27.03 -0.93
CA GLY A 156 16.07 -25.90 -0.06
C GLY A 156 15.14 -24.86 -0.67
N SER A 157 14.73 -23.90 0.13
CA SER A 157 13.87 -22.77 -0.24
C SER A 157 14.37 -21.52 0.47
N THR A 158 14.06 -20.34 -0.08
CA THR A 158 14.26 -19.05 0.60
C THR A 158 13.02 -18.19 0.40
N SER A 159 12.58 -17.48 1.44
CA SER A 159 11.51 -16.48 1.36
C SER A 159 12.01 -15.16 1.95
N THR A 160 11.61 -14.03 1.36
CA THR A 160 11.69 -12.70 1.99
C THR A 160 10.34 -12.44 2.64
N GLY A 161 10.31 -12.37 3.97
CA GLY A 161 9.06 -12.19 4.72
C GLY A 161 8.36 -10.90 4.32
N PRO A 162 7.03 -10.78 4.50
CA PRO A 162 6.35 -9.53 4.23
C PRO A 162 6.81 -8.52 5.28
N TYR A 163 7.01 -7.29 4.84
CA TYR A 163 7.55 -6.26 5.69
C TYR A 163 6.79 -4.96 5.53
N ARG A 164 6.76 -4.20 6.62
CA ARG A 164 6.13 -2.89 6.66
C ARG A 164 7.07 -1.90 5.97
N LYS A 165 6.75 -1.46 4.75
CA LYS A 165 7.47 -0.38 4.07
C LYS A 165 7.46 0.86 4.96
N ILE A 166 8.63 1.44 5.20
CA ILE A 166 8.74 2.84 5.58
C ILE A 166 9.07 3.55 4.28
N ASP A 167 8.11 4.28 3.71
CA ASP A 167 8.42 5.21 2.63
C ASP A 167 9.27 6.32 3.24
N ARG A 168 10.59 6.25 3.03
CA ARG A 168 11.39 7.47 3.02
C ARG A 168 11.36 7.97 1.58
N PRO A 169 11.10 9.26 1.34
CA PRO A 169 11.22 9.85 0.02
C PRO A 169 12.63 9.60 -0.48
N ASN A 170 12.76 9.50 -1.79
CA ASN A 170 14.04 9.45 -2.49
C ASN A 170 14.85 10.71 -2.13
N LEU A 171 15.61 10.63 -1.04
CA LEU A 171 16.55 11.64 -0.60
C LEU A 171 17.72 11.59 -1.57
N CYS A 172 17.67 12.43 -2.60
CA CYS A 172 18.81 12.80 -3.42
C CYS A 172 19.87 13.51 -2.56
N PHE A 173 20.60 12.78 -1.71
CA PHE A 173 21.74 13.33 -0.98
C PHE A 173 22.94 13.52 -1.91
N ARG A 174 23.13 14.75 -2.37
CA ARG A 174 24.46 15.24 -2.77
C ARG A 174 25.31 15.39 -1.49
N PRO A 175 26.47 14.72 -1.36
CA PRO A 175 27.26 14.85 -0.16
C PRO A 175 27.99 16.20 -0.13
N LEU A 176 27.63 17.07 0.82
CA LEU A 176 28.50 18.16 1.26
C LEU A 176 29.29 17.68 2.48
N VAL A 177 30.58 17.39 2.26
CA VAL A 177 31.53 16.98 3.31
C VAL A 177 31.86 18.17 4.20
N HIS A 178 31.63 18.09 5.52
CA HIS A 178 32.53 18.69 6.52
C HIS A 178 32.34 18.05 7.90
N ALA A 179 33.36 17.29 8.34
CA ALA A 179 33.43 16.68 9.67
C ALA A 179 34.05 17.63 10.71
N VAL A 180 33.53 17.62 11.94
CA VAL A 180 34.28 17.95 13.17
C VAL A 180 33.84 17.02 14.32
N PRO A 181 34.77 16.34 15.03
CA PRO A 181 34.46 15.35 16.07
C PRO A 181 34.55 15.90 17.52
N GLY A 182 33.69 15.39 18.41
CA GLY A 182 34.02 15.23 19.84
C GLY A 182 33.04 15.84 20.85
N ALA A 183 32.18 14.99 21.46
CA ALA A 183 31.78 15.06 22.87
C ALA A 183 31.04 13.75 23.28
N PRO A 184 31.37 13.12 24.42
CA PRO A 184 30.68 11.93 24.93
C PRO A 184 29.51 12.31 25.84
N VAL A 185 28.35 11.64 25.69
CA VAL A 185 27.26 11.71 26.67
C VAL A 185 27.03 10.32 27.26
N SER A 186 27.19 10.23 28.58
CA SER A 186 27.01 9.04 29.40
C SER A 186 25.54 8.82 29.77
N ILE A 187 25.03 7.60 29.57
CA ILE A 187 23.70 7.18 30.00
C ILE A 187 23.84 6.34 31.29
N GLU A 188 23.23 6.78 32.39
CA GLU A 188 23.07 5.99 33.62
C GLU A 188 21.78 5.16 33.59
N ARG A 189 21.90 3.88 33.98
CA ARG A 189 20.80 2.93 34.19
C ARG A 189 20.27 2.99 35.62
N SER A 190 18.94 3.01 35.78
CA SER A 190 18.19 2.41 36.90
C SER A 190 16.68 2.53 36.61
N ARG A 191 15.73 1.72 37.06
CA ARG A 191 15.63 0.36 37.65
C ARG A 191 14.13 -0.01 37.60
N ILE A 192 13.83 -1.27 37.29
CA ILE A 192 12.51 -1.94 37.38
C ILE A 192 11.94 -1.91 38.81
N VAL A 193 10.62 -1.69 38.97
CA VAL A 193 9.76 -2.34 39.98
C VAL A 193 8.32 -2.50 39.44
N GLU A 194 7.82 -3.73 39.53
CA GLU A 194 6.48 -4.25 39.21
C GLU A 194 5.35 -3.67 40.07
N TYR A 195 4.12 -3.67 39.56
CA TYR A 195 2.91 -3.95 40.36
C TYR A 195 1.84 -4.68 39.54
N CYS A 196 1.57 -5.93 39.92
CA CYS A 196 0.37 -6.69 39.53
C CYS A 196 -0.83 -6.26 40.38
N TYR A 197 -2.01 -6.14 39.76
CA TYR A 197 -3.29 -6.30 40.45
C TYR A 197 -4.28 -7.09 39.58
N SER A 198 -4.71 -8.23 40.12
CA SER A 198 -5.80 -9.07 39.67
C SER A 198 -7.15 -8.54 40.19
N PHE A 199 -8.22 -8.61 39.40
CA PHE A 199 -9.58 -8.67 39.93
C PHE A 199 -10.45 -9.69 39.17
N HIS A 200 -11.21 -10.43 39.96
CA HIS A 200 -12.12 -11.51 39.56
C HIS A 200 -13.57 -11.00 39.46
N GLU A 201 -14.32 -11.69 38.57
CA GLU A 201 -15.68 -12.22 38.74
C GLU A 201 -16.96 -11.50 38.24
N HIS A 202 -17.70 -12.30 37.44
CA HIS A 202 -19.17 -12.50 37.34
C HIS A 202 -19.98 -11.53 36.44
N ARG A 203 -20.78 -11.96 35.44
CA ARG A 203 -21.98 -12.83 35.47
C ARG A 203 -22.46 -13.16 34.04
N GLY A 204 -23.03 -14.35 33.83
CA GLY A 204 -23.54 -14.82 32.53
C GLY A 204 -24.99 -14.46 32.21
N TRP A 205 -25.40 -14.79 30.98
CA TRP A 205 -26.80 -14.82 30.52
C TRP A 205 -27.02 -15.97 29.54
N ASP A 206 -28.07 -16.75 29.83
CA ASP A 206 -28.61 -17.85 29.03
C ASP A 206 -29.35 -17.34 27.78
N VAL A 207 -29.14 -17.99 26.63
CA VAL A 207 -29.91 -17.76 25.40
C VAL A 207 -31.02 -18.81 25.28
N MET A 208 -32.27 -18.32 25.20
CA MET A 208 -33.49 -19.11 25.09
C MET A 208 -33.83 -19.32 23.59
N LEU A 209 -33.67 -20.55 23.10
CA LEU A 209 -34.07 -20.97 21.75
C LEU A 209 -35.60 -21.04 21.60
N VAL A 210 -36.16 -20.23 20.71
CA VAL A 210 -37.55 -20.36 20.23
C VAL A 210 -37.54 -21.11 18.90
N THR A 211 -38.13 -22.29 18.88
CA THR A 211 -38.43 -23.04 17.64
C THR A 211 -39.83 -22.67 17.16
N SER A 212 -40.02 -22.48 15.85
CA SER A 212 -41.34 -22.50 15.25
C SER A 212 -41.33 -23.12 13.86
N SER A 213 -42.48 -23.69 13.51
CA SER A 213 -42.64 -24.85 12.66
C SER A 213 -43.32 -24.52 11.32
N SER A 214 -42.89 -25.21 10.26
CA SER A 214 -43.67 -25.72 9.12
C SER A 214 -44.40 -24.76 8.16
N MET A 215 -43.95 -24.75 6.89
CA MET A 215 -44.82 -24.49 5.74
C MET A 215 -44.38 -25.31 4.51
N LYS A 216 -45.31 -26.10 3.93
CA LYS A 216 -45.12 -26.96 2.75
C LYS A 216 -45.64 -26.24 1.49
N ILE A 217 -44.80 -26.06 0.45
CA ILE A 217 -45.24 -25.62 -0.89
C ILE A 217 -44.53 -26.44 -2.01
N ARG A 218 -45.18 -26.52 -3.18
CA ARG A 218 -45.14 -27.55 -4.23
C ARG A 218 -43.89 -27.52 -5.15
N ARG A 219 -43.38 -28.73 -5.47
CA ARG A 219 -42.25 -29.03 -6.38
C ARG A 219 -42.62 -28.86 -7.86
N SER A 220 -42.03 -27.88 -8.57
CA SER A 220 -41.58 -28.00 -9.99
C SER A 220 -41.15 -26.69 -10.66
N THR A 221 -41.48 -25.51 -10.11
CA THR A 221 -40.95 -24.20 -10.57
C THR A 221 -39.77 -23.68 -9.73
N GLN A 222 -39.37 -24.42 -8.71
CA GLN A 222 -38.30 -24.04 -7.79
C GLN A 222 -36.90 -24.42 -8.26
N LEU A 223 -36.67 -25.23 -9.31
CA LEU A 223 -35.29 -25.60 -9.65
C LEU A 223 -34.52 -24.45 -10.32
N LEU A 224 -35.14 -23.68 -11.22
CA LEU A 224 -34.50 -22.50 -11.83
C LEU A 224 -34.47 -21.30 -10.89
N ALA A 225 -35.53 -21.10 -10.10
CA ALA A 225 -35.55 -20.05 -9.08
C ALA A 225 -34.64 -20.38 -7.89
N ALA A 226 -34.48 -21.64 -7.48
CA ALA A 226 -33.55 -22.03 -6.42
C ALA A 226 -32.10 -22.06 -6.90
N VAL A 227 -31.80 -22.34 -8.17
CA VAL A 227 -30.43 -22.18 -8.68
C VAL A 227 -30.06 -20.70 -8.77
N ALA A 228 -30.99 -19.82 -9.20
CA ALA A 228 -30.78 -18.37 -9.16
C ALA A 228 -30.76 -17.80 -7.72
N PHE A 229 -31.58 -18.32 -6.80
CA PHE A 229 -31.60 -17.90 -5.40
C PHE A 229 -30.43 -18.48 -4.59
N ILE A 230 -29.93 -19.66 -4.94
CA ILE A 230 -28.70 -20.23 -4.35
C ILE A 230 -27.47 -19.50 -4.90
N ALA A 231 -27.44 -19.07 -6.17
CA ALA A 231 -26.39 -18.20 -6.68
C ALA A 231 -26.40 -16.81 -6.02
N VAL A 232 -27.58 -16.20 -5.81
CA VAL A 232 -27.72 -14.92 -5.10
C VAL A 232 -27.44 -15.06 -3.59
N VAL A 233 -27.78 -16.19 -2.97
CA VAL A 233 -27.47 -16.46 -1.55
C VAL A 233 -25.99 -16.85 -1.36
N LEU A 234 -25.35 -17.51 -2.32
CA LEU A 234 -23.89 -17.76 -2.30
C LEU A 234 -23.08 -16.48 -2.54
N LEU A 235 -23.60 -15.52 -3.30
CA LEU A 235 -23.06 -14.16 -3.42
C LEU A 235 -23.27 -13.30 -2.15
N LEU A 236 -24.18 -13.69 -1.25
CA LEU A 236 -24.51 -12.96 -0.01
C LEU A 236 -23.94 -13.61 1.26
N THR A 237 -23.13 -14.66 1.16
CA THR A 237 -22.49 -15.33 2.32
C THR A 237 -20.97 -15.40 2.24
N ALA A 238 -20.32 -14.52 1.47
CA ALA A 238 -18.96 -14.16 1.82
C ALA A 238 -19.04 -13.53 3.22
N PRO A 239 -18.28 -14.01 4.23
CA PRO A 239 -18.20 -13.29 5.50
C PRO A 239 -17.78 -11.86 5.18
N ALA A 240 -18.62 -10.89 5.53
CA ALA A 240 -18.24 -9.48 5.43
C ALA A 240 -16.89 -9.33 6.12
N CYS A 241 -15.89 -8.82 5.41
CA CYS A 241 -14.60 -8.54 6.02
C CYS A 241 -14.84 -7.37 6.99
N PHE A 242 -14.55 -7.55 8.28
CA PHE A 242 -14.67 -6.44 9.21
C PHE A 242 -13.45 -5.53 9.01
N ALA A 243 -13.67 -4.26 8.68
CA ALA A 243 -12.60 -3.28 8.83
C ALA A 243 -12.17 -3.25 10.29
N GLN A 244 -10.86 -3.26 10.53
CA GLN A 244 -10.38 -3.14 11.90
C GLN A 244 -10.10 -1.67 12.21
N VAL A 245 -10.98 -1.09 13.02
CA VAL A 245 -10.67 0.07 13.85
C VAL A 245 -9.50 -0.33 14.75
N ARG A 246 -8.34 0.27 14.53
CA ARG A 246 -7.06 -0.24 15.06
C ARG A 246 -6.70 0.29 16.43
N TRP A 247 -7.05 1.54 16.70
CA TRP A 247 -6.81 2.15 17.99
C TRP A 247 -8.03 1.93 18.89
N GLN A 248 -8.01 2.53 20.08
CA GLN A 248 -9.10 2.38 21.03
C GLN A 248 -10.46 2.73 20.39
N ALA A 249 -11.53 2.12 20.91
CA ALA A 249 -12.89 2.41 20.49
C ALA A 249 -13.15 3.93 20.58
N ASP A 250 -13.85 4.46 19.59
CA ASP A 250 -14.16 5.89 19.45
C ASP A 250 -12.94 6.81 19.32
N GLY A 251 -11.78 6.28 18.88
CA GLY A 251 -10.62 7.07 18.51
C GLY A 251 -9.70 7.47 19.67
N VAL A 252 -8.47 7.84 19.33
CA VAL A 252 -7.49 8.42 20.25
C VAL A 252 -7.65 9.94 20.27
N ALA A 253 -7.51 10.53 21.45
CA ALA A 253 -7.49 11.97 21.60
C ALA A 253 -6.21 12.55 20.98
N VAL A 254 -6.35 13.51 20.08
CA VAL A 254 -5.25 14.31 19.54
C VAL A 254 -5.10 15.59 20.37
N CYS A 255 -6.23 16.23 20.68
CA CYS A 255 -6.33 17.38 21.56
C CYS A 255 -7.71 17.41 22.24
N ILE A 256 -7.72 17.61 23.56
CA ILE A 256 -8.93 17.74 24.40
C ILE A 256 -8.87 18.95 25.35
N GLU A 257 -8.11 19.98 24.96
CA GLU A 257 -8.00 21.23 25.74
C GLU A 257 -9.30 22.03 25.75
N GLY A 258 -9.49 22.86 26.78
CA GLY A 258 -10.75 23.58 26.93
C GLY A 258 -11.02 24.60 25.80
N SER A 259 -12.28 24.67 25.34
CA SER A 259 -12.78 25.49 24.19
C SER A 259 -12.70 24.73 22.87
N ASN A 260 -13.07 25.36 21.75
CA ASN A 260 -13.15 24.62 20.48
C ASN A 260 -11.77 24.42 19.85
N GLN A 261 -11.57 23.22 19.30
CA GLN A 261 -10.54 22.84 18.36
C GLN A 261 -11.21 22.29 17.10
N ASP A 262 -10.99 22.96 15.98
CA ASP A 262 -11.64 22.65 14.71
C ASP A 262 -10.70 22.96 13.52
N GLY A 263 -11.22 22.96 12.28
CA GLY A 263 -10.40 23.23 11.09
C GLY A 263 -9.29 22.20 10.80
N GLN A 264 -9.37 21.00 11.39
CA GLN A 264 -8.32 19.99 11.33
C GLN A 264 -7.98 19.55 9.90
N GLN A 265 -6.68 19.47 9.62
CA GLN A 265 -6.09 18.85 8.43
C GLN A 265 -5.02 17.85 8.85
N LEU A 266 -4.66 16.93 7.95
CA LEU A 266 -3.64 15.93 8.21
C LEU A 266 -2.86 15.53 6.96
N CYS A 267 -1.63 15.09 7.15
CA CYS A 267 -0.85 14.39 6.14
C CYS A 267 -0.23 13.11 6.72
N SER A 268 0.08 12.14 5.85
CA SER A 268 0.87 10.97 6.22
C SER A 268 2.25 11.39 6.74
N ASP A 269 2.76 10.67 7.73
CA ASP A 269 4.14 10.84 8.22
C ASP A 269 5.16 9.95 7.48
N GLY A 270 4.72 9.17 6.48
CA GLY A 270 5.53 8.21 5.72
C GLY A 270 5.91 6.93 6.48
N MET A 271 5.56 6.84 7.78
CA MET A 271 5.87 5.73 8.69
C MET A 271 4.57 5.01 9.15
N GLY A 272 3.47 5.32 8.48
CA GLY A 272 2.11 4.83 8.71
C GLY A 272 1.44 5.37 9.97
N GLY A 273 1.95 6.50 10.48
CA GLY A 273 1.27 7.46 11.34
C GLY A 273 0.84 8.71 10.55
N ALA A 274 0.50 9.78 11.27
CA ALA A 274 0.07 11.04 10.65
C ALA A 274 0.54 12.26 11.45
N ILE A 275 0.68 13.40 10.77
CA ILE A 275 0.81 14.72 11.39
C ILE A 275 -0.51 15.45 11.16
N ILE A 276 -1.08 15.99 12.25
CA ILE A 276 -2.39 16.62 12.29
C ILE A 276 -2.19 18.07 12.75
N THR A 277 -2.82 19.01 12.08
CA THR A 277 -2.86 20.43 12.47
C THR A 277 -4.30 20.90 12.59
N TRP A 278 -4.57 21.87 13.45
CA TRP A 278 -5.89 22.43 13.69
C TRP A 278 -5.79 23.87 14.21
N GLN A 279 -6.89 24.60 14.13
CA GLN A 279 -7.03 25.90 14.78
C GLN A 279 -7.62 25.71 16.18
N ASP A 280 -7.08 26.42 17.16
CA ASP A 280 -7.27 26.14 18.57
C ASP A 280 -7.75 27.37 19.34
N GLY A 281 -8.88 27.24 20.04
CA GLY A 281 -9.46 28.29 20.87
C GLY A 281 -9.03 28.27 22.33
N ARG A 282 -8.06 27.43 22.72
CA ARG A 282 -7.57 27.37 24.10
C ARG A 282 -7.05 28.73 24.54
N GLY A 283 -7.40 29.15 25.76
CA GLY A 283 -7.03 30.47 26.28
C GLY A 283 -7.98 31.63 25.92
N ALA A 284 -9.05 31.33 25.16
CA ALA A 284 -10.13 32.23 24.73
C ALA A 284 -9.69 33.39 23.82
N ASN A 285 -9.98 33.25 22.53
CA ASN A 285 -10.00 34.26 21.45
C ASN A 285 -8.88 35.33 21.56
N PRO A 286 -7.80 35.22 20.78
CA PRO A 286 -7.76 34.67 19.40
C PRO A 286 -7.69 33.14 19.25
N LEU A 287 -7.91 32.66 18.02
CA LEU A 287 -7.53 31.32 17.56
C LEU A 287 -6.03 31.26 17.27
N ASP A 288 -5.38 30.16 17.64
CA ASP A 288 -3.96 29.85 17.42
C ASP A 288 -3.81 28.58 16.55
N ILE A 289 -2.63 28.32 15.96
CA ILE A 289 -2.38 27.06 15.21
C ILE A 289 -1.58 26.07 16.04
N TYR A 290 -2.07 24.85 16.11
CA TYR A 290 -1.44 23.72 16.81
C TYR A 290 -1.23 22.53 15.89
N ALA A 291 -0.33 21.63 16.30
CA ALA A 291 -0.12 20.38 15.63
C ALA A 291 0.27 19.24 16.58
N GLN A 292 0.02 18.01 16.15
CA GLN A 292 0.38 16.78 16.84
C GLN A 292 0.78 15.72 15.82
N ARG A 293 1.79 14.92 16.16
CA ARG A 293 2.12 13.71 15.41
C ARG A 293 1.63 12.49 16.18
N ILE A 294 0.97 11.58 15.48
CA ILE A 294 0.52 10.30 16.03
C ILE A 294 1.21 9.17 15.27
N ASP A 295 1.72 8.17 16.01
CA ASP A 295 2.35 7.00 15.40
C ASP A 295 1.32 6.00 14.85
N ALA A 296 1.81 4.94 14.22
CA ALA A 296 0.98 3.88 13.66
C ALA A 296 0.10 3.14 14.68
N ASN A 297 0.46 3.20 15.97
CA ASN A 297 -0.25 2.58 17.07
C ASN A 297 -1.22 3.56 17.77
N GLY A 298 -1.32 4.81 17.30
CA GLY A 298 -2.20 5.83 17.84
C GLY A 298 -1.62 6.55 19.06
N THR A 299 -0.31 6.46 19.25
CA THR A 299 0.39 7.15 20.34
C THR A 299 0.76 8.56 19.88
N PRO A 300 0.29 9.63 20.57
CA PRO A 300 0.81 10.98 20.36
C PRO A 300 2.30 11.06 20.69
N LEU A 301 3.09 11.65 19.80
CA LEU A 301 4.55 11.67 19.87
C LEU A 301 5.13 13.00 20.35
N TRP A 302 4.37 14.09 20.30
CA TRP A 302 4.78 15.39 20.82
C TRP A 302 4.10 15.68 22.16
N ASP A 303 4.23 16.93 22.64
CA ASP A 303 3.63 17.33 23.91
C ASP A 303 2.12 17.00 23.96
N PRO A 304 1.58 16.63 25.15
CA PRO A 304 0.14 16.41 25.32
C PRO A 304 -0.67 17.59 24.78
N ASP A 305 -1.74 17.29 24.05
CA ASP A 305 -2.59 18.28 23.39
C ASP A 305 -1.87 19.16 22.34
N GLY A 306 -0.74 18.67 21.81
CA GLY A 306 -0.06 19.26 20.67
C GLY A 306 0.93 20.38 21.01
N ILE A 307 1.82 20.65 20.04
CA ILE A 307 2.75 21.77 20.07
C ILE A 307 2.11 23.01 19.45
N VAL A 308 2.57 24.18 19.88
CA VAL A 308 2.22 25.47 19.26
C VAL A 308 2.97 25.60 17.95
N VAL A 309 2.25 25.84 16.85
CA VAL A 309 2.83 26.23 15.56
C VAL A 309 2.85 27.76 15.44
N CYS A 310 1.77 28.43 15.84
CA CYS A 310 1.67 29.87 15.92
C CYS A 310 0.72 30.30 17.05
N SER A 311 1.12 31.32 17.82
CA SER A 311 0.28 31.99 18.84
C SER A 311 0.51 33.49 18.89
N GLU A 312 0.37 34.14 17.73
CA GLU A 312 0.56 35.59 17.60
C GLU A 312 -0.73 36.34 17.99
N ALA A 313 -0.69 37.67 17.93
CA ALA A 313 -1.89 38.45 18.23
C ALA A 313 -2.99 38.22 17.18
N ASN A 314 -4.27 38.33 17.59
CA ASN A 314 -5.45 38.12 16.73
C ASN A 314 -5.50 36.71 16.12
N ASN A 315 -6.47 36.41 15.25
CA ASN A 315 -6.73 35.03 14.83
C ASN A 315 -5.66 34.47 13.89
N GLN A 316 -5.39 33.19 14.06
CA GLN A 316 -4.79 32.32 13.05
C GLN A 316 -5.75 31.16 12.79
N GLN A 317 -6.10 30.92 11.52
CA GLN A 317 -7.17 29.99 11.14
C GLN A 317 -6.93 29.33 9.78
N ASP A 318 -7.81 28.39 9.42
CA ASP A 318 -7.80 27.64 8.16
C ASP A 318 -6.44 27.02 7.80
N PRO A 319 -5.84 26.22 8.72
CA PRO A 319 -4.55 25.62 8.45
C PRO A 319 -4.63 24.55 7.36
N GLN A 320 -3.64 24.51 6.48
CA GLN A 320 -3.37 23.41 5.55
C GLN A 320 -1.99 22.80 5.82
N ILE A 321 -1.79 21.55 5.41
CA ILE A 321 -0.57 20.80 5.70
C ILE A 321 -0.14 19.92 4.54
N THR A 322 1.17 19.86 4.30
CA THR A 322 1.81 18.85 3.46
C THR A 322 2.98 18.21 4.20
N SER A 323 3.26 16.93 3.90
CA SER A 323 4.48 16.28 4.37
C SER A 323 5.70 16.99 3.77
N ASP A 324 6.77 17.10 4.56
CA ASP A 324 8.08 17.53 4.06
C ASP A 324 8.88 16.37 3.42
N GLY A 325 8.30 15.18 3.42
CA GLY A 325 8.90 13.92 2.98
C GLY A 325 9.78 13.27 4.04
N VAL A 326 10.48 13.99 4.90
CA VAL A 326 11.49 13.40 5.81
C VAL A 326 10.95 13.06 7.20
N GLY A 327 9.62 13.06 7.36
CA GLY A 327 8.89 12.71 8.58
C GLY A 327 8.40 13.91 9.37
N GLY A 328 8.64 15.13 8.88
CA GLY A 328 8.05 16.38 9.35
C GLY A 328 6.93 16.86 8.42
N ALA A 329 6.55 18.13 8.57
CA ALA A 329 5.51 18.76 7.75
C ALA A 329 5.74 20.26 7.57
N ILE A 330 5.14 20.81 6.53
CA ILE A 330 4.99 22.24 6.32
C ILE A 330 3.50 22.57 6.47
N ILE A 331 3.20 23.50 7.37
CA ILE A 331 1.85 23.96 7.71
C ILE A 331 1.72 25.40 7.24
N THR A 332 0.62 25.76 6.58
CA THR A 332 0.29 27.14 6.18
C THR A 332 -1.10 27.52 6.69
N TRP A 333 -1.36 28.81 6.94
CA TRP A 333 -2.63 29.29 7.53
C TRP A 333 -2.89 30.75 7.18
N GLU A 334 -4.14 31.20 7.40
CA GLU A 334 -4.54 32.61 7.38
C GLU A 334 -4.23 33.28 8.71
N ASP A 335 -3.62 34.46 8.65
CA ASP A 335 -3.06 35.13 9.82
C ASP A 335 -3.49 36.60 9.92
N GLU A 336 -4.06 36.97 11.06
CA GLU A 336 -4.59 38.30 11.35
C GLU A 336 -3.63 39.15 12.22
N ARG A 337 -2.35 38.73 12.39
CA ARG A 337 -1.41 39.37 13.34
C ARG A 337 -1.13 40.84 13.07
N THR A 338 -1.22 41.25 11.80
CA THR A 338 -0.88 42.60 11.38
C THR A 338 -1.95 43.60 11.80
N ALA A 339 -3.23 43.29 11.55
CA ALA A 339 -4.38 44.08 11.97
C ALA A 339 -5.66 43.24 11.93
N VAL A 340 -6.61 43.52 12.84
CA VAL A 340 -7.94 42.88 12.82
C VAL A 340 -8.64 43.14 11.48
N GLY A 341 -9.01 42.06 10.78
CA GLY A 341 -9.61 42.02 9.47
C GLY A 341 -8.63 42.16 8.31
N ALA A 342 -7.31 42.02 8.56
CA ALA A 342 -6.28 41.95 7.52
C ALA A 342 -5.66 40.56 7.55
N TRP A 343 -5.99 39.73 6.56
CA TRP A 343 -5.56 38.33 6.48
C TRP A 343 -4.32 38.22 5.60
N ASP A 344 -3.27 37.61 6.13
CA ASP A 344 -2.00 37.35 5.46
C ASP A 344 -1.74 35.82 5.44
N ILE A 345 -0.93 35.30 4.52
CA ILE A 345 -0.55 33.87 4.51
C ILE A 345 0.80 33.66 5.17
N TYR A 346 0.84 32.77 6.15
CA TYR A 346 2.07 32.35 6.83
C TYR A 346 2.28 30.84 6.69
N ALA A 347 3.53 30.41 6.89
CA ALA A 347 3.87 28.99 6.93
C ALA A 347 4.94 28.67 7.99
N GLN A 348 4.96 27.41 8.45
CA GLN A 348 5.93 26.88 9.39
C GLN A 348 6.30 25.44 9.01
N ARG A 349 7.60 25.15 8.97
CA ARG A 349 8.10 23.76 8.94
C ARG A 349 8.33 23.23 10.35
N VAL A 350 7.75 22.07 10.65
CA VAL A 350 7.91 21.29 11.89
C VAL A 350 8.63 19.99 11.58
N GLU A 351 9.58 19.63 12.44
CA GLU A 351 10.40 18.43 12.34
C GLU A 351 9.65 17.19 12.85
N ALA A 352 10.20 16.01 12.56
CA ALA A 352 9.66 14.74 13.04
C ALA A 352 9.51 14.65 14.57
N ASP A 353 10.32 15.38 15.33
CA ASP A 353 10.31 15.45 16.79
C ASP A 353 9.46 16.60 17.36
N GLY A 354 8.82 17.39 16.49
CA GLY A 354 7.98 18.54 16.86
C GLY A 354 8.79 19.83 17.05
N GLY A 355 10.10 19.80 16.85
CA GLY A 355 10.92 21.00 16.81
C GLY A 355 10.59 21.88 15.61
N ILE A 356 10.77 23.20 15.76
CA ILE A 356 10.77 24.12 14.62
C ILE A 356 12.06 23.91 13.81
N HIS A 357 11.94 23.71 12.49
CA HIS A 357 13.10 23.50 11.62
C HIS A 357 14.11 24.65 11.73
N THR A 358 15.40 24.32 11.82
CA THR A 358 16.47 25.31 11.92
C THR A 358 16.47 26.25 10.71
N GLY A 359 16.35 27.56 10.95
CA GLY A 359 16.30 28.57 9.88
C GLY A 359 14.92 29.16 9.67
N TRP A 360 13.86 28.48 10.13
CA TRP A 360 12.52 29.06 10.21
C TRP A 360 12.39 29.90 11.48
N ALA A 361 11.71 31.03 11.38
CA ALA A 361 11.37 31.85 12.54
C ALA A 361 10.33 31.14 13.42
N ALA A 362 10.30 31.47 14.72
CA ALA A 362 9.17 31.08 15.56
C ALA A 362 7.90 31.81 15.10
N ASN A 363 6.73 31.16 15.23
CA ASN A 363 5.44 31.66 14.76
C ASN A 363 5.38 31.90 13.24
N GLY A 364 6.12 31.10 12.47
CA GLY A 364 6.04 31.09 11.02
C GLY A 364 6.80 32.20 10.29
N VAL A 365 6.87 32.01 8.98
CA VAL A 365 7.44 32.93 7.99
C VAL A 365 6.31 33.42 7.09
N ALA A 366 6.27 34.73 6.84
CA ALA A 366 5.29 35.33 5.94
C ALA A 366 5.53 34.81 4.51
N VAL A 367 4.49 34.23 3.92
CA VAL A 367 4.46 33.79 2.53
C VAL A 367 3.90 34.91 1.66
N ALA A 368 2.82 35.54 2.12
CA ALA A 368 2.19 36.71 1.53
C ALA A 368 1.68 37.63 2.65
N ASP A 369 2.19 38.86 2.72
CA ASP A 369 1.82 39.89 3.71
C ASP A 369 1.53 41.24 3.04
N PHE A 370 0.69 41.20 1.99
CA PHE A 370 0.49 42.34 1.10
C PHE A 370 -0.64 43.26 1.55
N ALA A 371 -0.97 44.26 0.73
CA ALA A 371 -1.93 45.30 1.13
C ALA A 371 -3.41 44.88 1.01
N LEU A 372 -3.67 43.79 0.30
CA LEU A 372 -4.98 43.14 0.18
C LEU A 372 -5.05 41.99 1.21
N ASP A 373 -6.22 41.37 1.37
CA ASP A 373 -6.40 40.19 2.21
C ASP A 373 -6.05 38.94 1.40
N GLN A 374 -5.25 38.04 1.94
CA GLN A 374 -4.97 36.74 1.36
C GLN A 374 -5.69 35.64 2.17
N THR A 375 -6.51 34.85 1.50
CA THR A 375 -7.42 33.87 2.12
C THR A 375 -7.43 32.54 1.35
N ASP A 376 -8.08 31.52 1.93
CA ASP A 376 -8.21 30.16 1.38
C ASP A 376 -6.87 29.57 0.89
N PRO A 377 -5.85 29.48 1.76
CA PRO A 377 -4.58 28.91 1.35
C PRO A 377 -4.74 27.43 1.04
N GLN A 378 -4.07 26.93 -0.01
CA GLN A 378 -3.86 25.50 -0.24
C GLN A 378 -2.38 25.22 -0.46
N ILE A 379 -1.93 24.00 -0.17
CA ILE A 379 -0.51 23.64 -0.15
C ILE A 379 -0.25 22.29 -0.80
N THR A 380 0.88 22.18 -1.50
CA THR A 380 1.43 20.90 -1.95
C THR A 380 2.95 20.86 -1.78
N THR A 381 3.53 19.67 -1.72
CA THR A 381 4.99 19.50 -1.66
C THR A 381 5.66 19.92 -2.97
N ASP A 382 6.83 20.52 -2.88
CA ASP A 382 7.70 20.77 -4.04
C ASP A 382 8.62 19.58 -4.37
N GLY A 383 8.50 18.46 -3.63
CA GLY A 383 9.34 17.27 -3.79
C GLY A 383 10.79 17.43 -3.32
N ALA A 384 11.14 18.56 -2.70
CA ALA A 384 12.49 18.92 -2.28
C ALA A 384 12.51 19.55 -0.87
N GLU A 385 11.72 18.97 0.05
CA GLU A 385 11.54 19.43 1.45
C GLU A 385 10.97 20.85 1.60
N GLY A 386 10.46 21.44 0.52
CA GLY A 386 9.71 22.68 0.50
C GLY A 386 8.25 22.46 0.09
N ALA A 387 7.57 23.57 -0.19
CA ALA A 387 6.16 23.56 -0.58
C ALA A 387 5.83 24.66 -1.59
N ILE A 388 4.76 24.44 -2.37
CA ILE A 388 4.09 25.45 -3.17
C ILE A 388 2.74 25.73 -2.50
N ILE A 389 2.48 27.00 -2.24
CA ILE A 389 1.29 27.51 -1.56
C ILE A 389 0.55 28.42 -2.54
N ILE A 390 -0.76 28.22 -2.66
CA ILE A 390 -1.68 29.08 -3.40
C ILE A 390 -2.66 29.74 -2.44
N TRP A 391 -3.24 30.86 -2.84
CA TRP A 391 -4.25 31.59 -2.07
C TRP A 391 -5.14 32.42 -3.00
N GLU A 392 -6.29 32.81 -2.48
CA GLU A 392 -7.15 33.86 -3.01
C GLU A 392 -6.64 35.23 -2.54
N ASP A 393 -6.35 36.14 -3.46
CA ASP A 393 -6.02 37.54 -3.14
C ASP A 393 -7.32 38.38 -3.26
N THR A 394 -7.83 38.86 -2.13
CA THR A 394 -9.13 39.50 -1.98
C THR A 394 -8.99 40.91 -1.40
N GLY A 395 -9.85 41.86 -1.78
CA GLY A 395 -9.86 43.14 -1.05
C GLY A 395 -10.89 44.17 -1.49
N GLY A 396 -11.81 44.50 -0.57
CA GLY A 396 -12.76 45.60 -0.72
C GLY A 396 -13.80 45.39 -1.82
N ALA A 397 -13.66 46.12 -2.94
CA ALA A 397 -14.53 46.00 -4.12
C ALA A 397 -13.78 45.40 -5.33
N ASN A 398 -12.58 44.87 -5.11
CA ASN A 398 -11.77 44.23 -6.13
C ASN A 398 -12.26 42.79 -6.35
N PRO A 399 -12.11 42.26 -7.58
CA PRO A 399 -12.29 40.83 -7.83
C PRO A 399 -11.31 39.99 -7.03
N ILE A 400 -11.66 38.71 -6.84
CA ILE A 400 -10.76 37.71 -6.25
C ILE A 400 -9.88 37.13 -7.34
N ASP A 401 -8.56 37.14 -7.12
CA ASP A 401 -7.53 36.63 -8.04
C ASP A 401 -6.78 35.46 -7.38
N ILE A 402 -6.13 34.59 -8.17
CA ILE A 402 -5.37 33.44 -7.64
C ILE A 402 -3.86 33.69 -7.77
N PHE A 403 -3.15 33.53 -6.66
CA PHE A 403 -1.69 33.68 -6.59
C PHE A 403 -1.02 32.45 -6.01
N ALA A 404 0.28 32.32 -6.26
CA ALA A 404 1.10 31.24 -5.74
C ALA A 404 2.50 31.69 -5.32
N ALA A 405 3.07 31.02 -4.31
CA ALA A 405 4.46 31.16 -3.92
C ALA A 405 5.05 29.78 -3.63
N ARG A 406 6.35 29.64 -3.86
CA ARG A 406 7.11 28.50 -3.38
C ARG A 406 7.91 28.92 -2.16
N ILE A 407 7.91 28.10 -1.12
CA ILE A 407 8.77 28.23 0.06
C ILE A 407 9.72 27.03 0.12
N GLY A 408 11.02 27.31 0.16
CA GLY A 408 12.06 26.28 0.23
C GLY A 408 12.24 25.71 1.63
N ALA A 409 12.94 24.59 1.71
CA ALA A 409 13.31 23.93 2.98
C ALA A 409 13.99 24.87 3.99
N ASP A 410 14.71 25.88 3.50
CA ASP A 410 15.44 26.89 4.27
C ASP A 410 14.64 28.17 4.55
N SER A 411 13.32 28.14 4.36
CA SER A 411 12.36 29.27 4.49
C SER A 411 12.52 30.39 3.45
N THR A 412 13.32 30.19 2.40
CA THR A 412 13.42 31.18 1.32
C THR A 412 12.22 31.13 0.38
N LEU A 413 11.82 32.29 -0.16
CA LEU A 413 10.80 32.42 -1.20
C LEU A 413 11.48 32.65 -2.56
N PRO A 414 11.85 31.59 -3.32
CA PRO A 414 12.60 31.72 -4.56
C PRO A 414 11.83 32.35 -5.72
N TRP A 415 10.49 32.42 -5.65
CA TRP A 415 9.66 33.02 -6.69
C TRP A 415 9.59 34.56 -6.55
N ALA A 416 8.79 35.20 -7.41
CA ALA A 416 8.64 36.64 -7.41
C ALA A 416 8.12 37.17 -6.05
N VAL A 417 8.66 38.30 -5.61
CA VAL A 417 8.13 39.05 -4.45
C VAL A 417 6.71 39.49 -4.78
N GLY A 418 5.74 39.12 -3.95
CA GLY A 418 4.31 39.31 -4.28
C GLY A 418 3.56 38.00 -4.56
N GLY A 419 4.28 36.90 -4.77
CA GLY A 419 3.70 35.72 -5.41
C GLY A 419 3.68 35.84 -6.94
N VAL A 420 3.44 34.72 -7.60
CA VAL A 420 3.22 34.61 -9.04
C VAL A 420 1.70 34.64 -9.26
N PRO A 421 1.16 35.55 -10.10
CA PRO A 421 -0.25 35.49 -10.49
C PRO A 421 -0.49 34.23 -11.32
N ILE A 422 -1.43 33.41 -10.87
CA ILE A 422 -1.89 32.21 -11.59
C ILE A 422 -3.04 32.60 -12.51
N CYS A 423 -3.93 33.47 -12.03
CA CYS A 423 -4.99 34.12 -12.80
C CYS A 423 -5.35 35.46 -12.14
N ASP A 424 -5.31 36.55 -12.92
CA ASP A 424 -5.73 37.90 -12.52
C ASP A 424 -6.74 38.50 -13.53
N GLU A 425 -7.67 37.66 -13.99
CA GLU A 425 -8.69 38.03 -14.97
C GLU A 425 -9.84 38.83 -14.36
N ALA A 426 -10.71 39.39 -15.19
CA ALA A 426 -11.85 40.16 -14.68
C ALA A 426 -12.80 39.29 -13.83
N ASN A 427 -13.45 39.89 -12.82
CA ASN A 427 -14.40 39.21 -11.91
C ASN A 427 -13.71 38.12 -11.07
N ASN A 428 -14.48 37.31 -10.33
CA ASN A 428 -13.92 36.45 -9.30
C ASN A 428 -13.30 35.17 -9.88
N GLN A 429 -12.20 34.74 -9.28
CA GLN A 429 -11.62 33.42 -9.37
C GLN A 429 -11.51 32.84 -7.96
N GLU A 430 -12.18 31.73 -7.70
CA GLU A 430 -12.45 31.26 -6.33
C GLU A 430 -12.26 29.74 -6.17
N ASN A 431 -12.12 29.28 -4.93
CA ASN A 431 -11.94 27.88 -4.53
C ASN A 431 -10.81 27.18 -5.30
N PRO A 432 -9.58 27.72 -5.21
CA PRO A 432 -8.46 27.13 -5.91
C PRO A 432 -8.03 25.83 -5.23
N GLN A 433 -7.58 24.85 -6.00
CA GLN A 433 -7.03 23.58 -5.50
C GLN A 433 -5.70 23.30 -6.19
N ILE A 434 -4.78 22.62 -5.51
CA ILE A 434 -3.41 22.40 -5.97
C ILE A 434 -2.95 20.96 -5.77
N ILE A 435 -2.19 20.44 -6.75
CA ILE A 435 -1.39 19.22 -6.59
C ILE A 435 0.03 19.45 -7.12
N SER A 436 0.99 18.70 -6.59
CA SER A 436 2.33 18.62 -7.14
C SER A 436 2.28 18.05 -8.56
N ASP A 437 3.11 18.57 -9.47
CA ASP A 437 3.25 18.01 -10.82
C ASP A 437 4.27 16.86 -10.89
N GLY A 438 4.89 16.49 -9.76
CA GLY A 438 5.91 15.44 -9.65
C GLY A 438 7.31 15.87 -10.12
N THR A 439 7.47 17.08 -10.66
CA THR A 439 8.74 17.62 -11.19
C THR A 439 9.23 18.86 -10.45
N GLY A 440 8.59 19.16 -9.31
CA GLY A 440 8.85 20.31 -8.44
C GLY A 440 8.04 21.55 -8.77
N GLY A 441 7.11 21.45 -9.72
CA GLY A 441 6.06 22.43 -10.00
C GLY A 441 4.71 21.99 -9.43
N ALA A 442 3.64 22.61 -9.91
CA ALA A 442 2.27 22.32 -9.49
C ALA A 442 1.23 22.52 -10.60
N ILE A 443 0.12 21.80 -10.49
CA ILE A 443 -1.10 22.01 -11.28
C ILE A 443 -2.18 22.58 -10.35
N ILE A 444 -2.85 23.64 -10.79
CA ILE A 444 -3.79 24.44 -10.01
C ILE A 444 -5.10 24.53 -10.79
N THR A 445 -6.25 24.31 -10.14
CA THR A 445 -7.59 24.44 -10.74
C THR A 445 -8.48 25.33 -9.88
N TRP A 446 -9.41 26.08 -10.47
CA TRP A 446 -10.30 27.01 -9.76
C TRP A 446 -11.64 27.23 -10.48
N GLN A 447 -12.59 27.84 -9.78
CA GLN A 447 -13.86 28.34 -10.33
C GLN A 447 -13.67 29.75 -10.88
N ASP A 448 -14.24 30.07 -12.02
CA ASP A 448 -13.87 31.28 -12.75
C ASP A 448 -15.07 32.03 -13.35
N GLU A 449 -15.27 33.29 -12.96
CA GLU A 449 -16.35 34.15 -13.45
C GLU A 449 -15.92 35.14 -14.56
N ARG A 450 -14.77 34.93 -15.22
CA ARG A 450 -14.21 35.90 -16.19
C ARG A 450 -15.13 36.23 -17.34
N VAL A 451 -15.95 35.27 -17.75
CA VAL A 451 -16.88 35.42 -18.88
C VAL A 451 -18.16 36.13 -18.45
N LEU A 452 -18.74 35.73 -17.31
CA LEU A 452 -20.02 36.24 -16.85
C LEU A 452 -20.10 36.19 -15.31
N VAL A 453 -20.38 37.35 -14.71
CA VAL A 453 -20.56 37.48 -13.25
C VAL A 453 -21.66 36.55 -12.74
N PHE A 454 -21.39 35.85 -11.63
CA PHE A 454 -22.25 34.83 -11.01
C PHE A 454 -22.48 33.57 -11.87
N VAL A 455 -21.63 33.35 -12.87
CA VAL A 455 -21.60 32.13 -13.69
C VAL A 455 -20.15 31.65 -13.77
N SER A 456 -19.84 30.68 -12.91
CA SER A 456 -18.50 30.10 -12.82
C SER A 456 -18.30 28.98 -13.83
N ASP A 457 -17.18 29.02 -14.53
CA ASP A 457 -16.60 27.94 -15.34
C ASP A 457 -15.43 27.29 -14.57
N ILE A 458 -14.86 26.17 -15.03
CA ILE A 458 -13.66 25.56 -14.42
C ILE A 458 -12.42 25.83 -15.27
N TYR A 459 -11.37 26.35 -14.65
CA TYR A 459 -10.09 26.66 -15.28
C TYR A 459 -8.91 26.03 -14.55
N SER A 460 -7.80 25.85 -15.25
CA SER A 460 -6.58 25.31 -14.66
C SER A 460 -5.29 25.87 -15.29
N GLN A 461 -4.20 25.83 -14.53
CA GLN A 461 -2.85 26.27 -14.89
C GLN A 461 -1.80 25.30 -14.34
N ARG A 462 -0.65 25.20 -15.01
CA ARG A 462 0.56 24.56 -14.47
C ARG A 462 1.65 25.61 -14.25
N VAL A 463 2.36 25.50 -13.14
CA VAL A 463 3.54 26.33 -12.81
C VAL A 463 4.75 25.42 -12.63
N ASP A 464 5.90 25.80 -13.19
CA ASP A 464 7.14 25.03 -13.01
C ASP A 464 7.82 25.33 -11.67
N SER A 465 8.88 24.59 -11.34
CA SER A 465 9.67 24.78 -10.11
C SER A 465 10.32 26.16 -9.97
N GLY A 466 10.44 26.91 -11.07
CA GLY A 466 10.96 28.28 -11.13
C GLY A 466 9.88 29.37 -11.00
N GLY A 467 8.59 29.00 -10.94
CA GLY A 467 7.48 29.94 -10.83
C GLY A 467 7.00 30.47 -12.18
N ALA A 468 7.40 29.87 -13.30
CA ALA A 468 6.87 30.24 -14.61
C ALA A 468 5.58 29.46 -14.90
N VAL A 469 4.51 30.16 -15.28
CA VAL A 469 3.29 29.54 -15.82
C VAL A 469 3.59 28.85 -17.14
N GLN A 470 3.08 27.64 -17.31
CA GLN A 470 3.45 26.73 -18.41
C GLN A 470 2.38 26.66 -19.51
N TRP A 471 1.11 26.83 -19.15
CA TRP A 471 0.02 26.84 -20.13
C TRP A 471 -0.26 28.27 -20.59
N THR A 472 -1.38 28.50 -21.28
CA THR A 472 -1.74 29.86 -21.67
C THR A 472 -1.83 30.77 -20.44
N PRO A 473 -1.45 32.06 -20.57
CA PRO A 473 -1.67 33.03 -19.49
C PRO A 473 -3.10 32.95 -18.97
N ASP A 474 -3.25 33.03 -17.65
CA ASP A 474 -4.53 32.99 -16.95
C ASP A 474 -5.29 31.66 -17.11
N GLY A 475 -4.59 30.59 -17.47
CA GLY A 475 -5.10 29.23 -17.50
C GLY A 475 -5.81 28.84 -18.80
N ILE A 476 -6.17 27.56 -18.86
CA ILE A 476 -7.00 26.96 -19.92
C ILE A 476 -8.38 26.60 -19.35
N PRO A 477 -9.45 26.67 -20.15
CA PRO A 477 -10.75 26.16 -19.73
C PRO A 477 -10.72 24.63 -19.66
N ILE A 478 -11.19 24.08 -18.55
CA ILE A 478 -11.44 22.65 -18.34
C ILE A 478 -12.90 22.33 -18.65
N CYS A 479 -13.81 23.21 -18.24
CA CYS A 479 -15.22 23.17 -18.58
C CYS A 479 -15.75 24.59 -18.72
N ALA A 480 -16.42 24.87 -19.84
CA ALA A 480 -17.14 26.13 -20.09
C ALA A 480 -18.59 25.86 -20.51
N ALA A 481 -19.20 24.87 -19.86
CA ALA A 481 -20.58 24.46 -20.13
C ALA A 481 -21.57 25.54 -19.66
N VAL A 482 -22.81 25.43 -20.13
CA VAL A 482 -23.85 26.40 -19.72
C VAL A 482 -24.15 26.31 -18.22
N ASN A 483 -24.51 27.45 -17.62
CA ASN A 483 -24.72 27.61 -16.17
C ASN A 483 -23.43 27.40 -15.37
N ASN A 484 -23.55 27.22 -14.06
CA ASN A 484 -22.40 27.20 -13.16
C ASN A 484 -21.76 25.82 -13.05
N GLN A 485 -20.45 25.83 -12.90
CA GLN A 485 -19.63 24.73 -12.44
C GLN A 485 -18.88 25.14 -11.16
N TYR A 486 -18.95 24.30 -10.15
CA TYR A 486 -18.51 24.63 -8.80
C TYR A 486 -17.59 23.57 -8.18
N ASN A 487 -16.90 23.97 -7.12
CA ASN A 487 -16.14 23.09 -6.22
C ASN A 487 -15.20 22.11 -6.94
N PRO A 488 -14.27 22.61 -7.78
CA PRO A 488 -13.34 21.73 -8.47
C PRO A 488 -12.44 21.03 -7.45
N GLN A 489 -12.08 19.78 -7.74
CA GLN A 489 -11.07 18.99 -7.04
C GLN A 489 -10.18 18.32 -8.08
N LEU A 490 -8.91 18.04 -7.75
CA LEU A 490 -7.99 17.40 -8.70
C LEU A 490 -7.09 16.34 -8.06
N THR A 491 -6.68 15.38 -8.88
CA THR A 491 -5.67 14.37 -8.55
C THR A 491 -4.71 14.19 -9.72
N THR A 492 -3.54 13.61 -9.47
CA THR A 492 -2.56 13.33 -10.53
C THR A 492 -3.09 12.25 -11.47
N ASP A 493 -2.80 12.40 -12.76
CA ASP A 493 -2.97 11.31 -13.74
C ASP A 493 -1.74 10.37 -13.79
N GLY A 494 -0.72 10.59 -12.94
CA GLY A 494 0.52 9.81 -12.95
C GLY A 494 1.47 10.11 -14.12
N SER A 495 1.12 11.06 -15.01
CA SER A 495 1.83 11.40 -16.25
C SER A 495 2.05 12.92 -16.42
N GLU A 496 2.34 13.61 -15.31
CA GLU A 496 2.48 15.08 -15.23
C GLU A 496 1.23 15.89 -15.65
N GLY A 497 0.09 15.23 -15.80
CA GLY A 497 -1.22 15.84 -15.98
C GLY A 497 -2.06 15.74 -14.72
N ALA A 498 -3.35 16.03 -14.87
CA ALA A 498 -4.31 15.95 -13.78
C ALA A 498 -5.66 15.45 -14.27
N ILE A 499 -6.41 14.84 -13.36
CA ILE A 499 -7.85 14.59 -13.51
C ILE A 499 -8.55 15.53 -12.55
N ILE A 500 -9.55 16.25 -13.06
CA ILE A 500 -10.27 17.31 -12.35
C ILE A 500 -11.74 16.92 -12.32
N THR A 501 -12.38 17.00 -11.16
CA THR A 501 -13.83 16.81 -11.01
C THR A 501 -14.47 18.08 -10.48
N TRP A 502 -15.74 18.31 -10.81
CA TRP A 502 -16.52 19.45 -10.32
C TRP A 502 -18.01 19.10 -10.24
N GLU A 503 -18.75 19.96 -9.54
CA GLU A 503 -20.21 19.95 -9.47
C GLU A 503 -20.79 20.83 -10.59
N ASP A 504 -21.81 20.37 -11.31
CA ASP A 504 -22.21 20.99 -12.57
C ASP A 504 -23.72 21.25 -12.64
N ARG A 505 -24.13 22.47 -13.05
CA ARG A 505 -25.55 22.86 -13.21
C ARG A 505 -26.01 22.93 -14.68
N ARG A 506 -25.28 22.34 -15.63
CA ARG A 506 -25.64 22.39 -17.06
C ARG A 506 -27.01 21.78 -17.35
N SER A 507 -27.41 20.80 -16.54
CA SER A 507 -28.67 20.06 -16.67
C SER A 507 -29.89 20.79 -16.07
N GLY A 508 -29.68 21.88 -15.31
CA GLY A 508 -30.79 22.67 -14.76
C GLY A 508 -30.53 23.21 -13.36
N ALA A 509 -31.43 22.88 -12.43
CA ALA A 509 -31.40 23.41 -11.06
C ALA A 509 -30.55 22.57 -10.11
N ASP A 510 -30.44 21.28 -10.40
CA ASP A 510 -29.74 20.27 -9.61
C ASP A 510 -28.25 20.26 -9.99
N LEU A 511 -27.40 19.86 -9.05
CA LEU A 511 -25.97 19.63 -9.28
C LEU A 511 -25.74 18.19 -9.74
N ASP A 512 -24.96 18.01 -10.81
CA ASP A 512 -24.45 16.73 -11.31
C ASP A 512 -22.93 16.64 -11.04
N VAL A 513 -22.31 15.47 -11.21
CA VAL A 513 -20.84 15.31 -11.08
C VAL A 513 -20.21 14.99 -12.42
N TYR A 514 -19.18 15.77 -12.79
CA TYR A 514 -18.40 15.58 -14.01
C TYR A 514 -16.90 15.50 -13.69
N ALA A 515 -16.13 14.94 -14.63
CA ALA A 515 -14.68 14.96 -14.56
C ALA A 515 -14.03 15.15 -15.94
N GLN A 516 -12.81 15.67 -15.95
CA GLN A 516 -12.00 15.84 -17.15
C GLN A 516 -10.52 15.60 -16.87
N ARG A 517 -9.83 15.00 -17.83
CA ARG A 517 -8.38 14.88 -17.82
C ARG A 517 -7.71 16.03 -18.58
N VAL A 518 -6.69 16.63 -17.99
CA VAL A 518 -5.80 17.59 -18.63
C VAL A 518 -4.40 16.98 -18.74
N LEU A 519 -3.85 17.01 -19.96
CA LEU A 519 -2.51 16.51 -20.24
C LEU A 519 -1.45 17.52 -19.81
N SER A 520 -0.22 17.04 -19.56
CA SER A 520 0.91 17.85 -19.11
C SER A 520 1.21 19.10 -19.95
N GLY A 521 0.89 19.05 -21.25
CA GLY A 521 1.05 20.15 -22.21
C GLY A 521 -0.03 21.23 -22.19
N GLY A 522 -1.04 21.14 -21.32
CA GLY A 522 -2.10 22.14 -21.19
C GLY A 522 -3.20 22.01 -22.23
N THR A 523 -3.56 20.76 -22.56
CA THR A 523 -4.70 20.43 -23.41
C THR A 523 -5.58 19.44 -22.69
N VAL A 524 -6.89 19.66 -22.69
CA VAL A 524 -7.84 18.62 -22.27
C VAL A 524 -7.68 17.38 -23.15
N ASP A 525 -7.73 16.20 -22.55
CA ASP A 525 -7.50 14.93 -23.24
C ASP A 525 -8.62 14.69 -24.28
N PRO A 526 -8.30 14.57 -25.58
CA PRO A 526 -9.30 14.32 -26.62
C PRO A 526 -9.95 12.94 -26.54
N ALA A 527 -9.45 12.01 -25.71
CA ALA A 527 -10.13 10.75 -25.43
C ALA A 527 -11.40 10.96 -24.58
N TRP A 528 -11.44 12.03 -23.79
CA TRP A 528 -12.57 12.40 -22.96
C TRP A 528 -13.55 13.30 -23.71
N ASP A 529 -14.80 13.32 -23.26
CA ASP A 529 -15.81 14.22 -23.82
C ASP A 529 -15.41 15.70 -23.61
N ALA A 530 -15.79 16.54 -24.57
CA ALA A 530 -15.62 17.98 -24.43
C ALA A 530 -16.49 18.49 -23.28
N ASP A 531 -15.93 19.38 -22.46
CA ASP A 531 -16.55 19.85 -21.20
C ASP A 531 -16.84 18.72 -20.19
N GLY A 532 -16.06 17.63 -20.23
CA GLY A 532 -16.05 16.59 -19.21
C GLY A 532 -16.97 15.40 -19.46
N VAL A 533 -16.53 14.26 -18.94
CA VAL A 533 -17.29 13.00 -18.87
C VAL A 533 -18.27 13.05 -17.69
N VAL A 534 -19.49 12.57 -17.91
CA VAL A 534 -20.51 12.43 -16.87
C VAL A 534 -20.10 11.33 -15.89
N ILE A 535 -19.94 11.67 -14.61
CA ILE A 535 -19.72 10.70 -13.53
C ILE A 535 -21.05 10.28 -12.90
N CYS A 536 -21.94 11.25 -12.69
CA CYS A 536 -23.30 11.03 -12.23
C CYS A 536 -24.23 12.17 -12.65
N ASP A 537 -25.38 11.82 -13.27
CA ASP A 537 -26.46 12.73 -13.67
C ASP A 537 -27.86 12.24 -13.21
N GLU A 538 -27.91 11.53 -12.08
CA GLU A 538 -29.18 11.11 -11.48
C GLU A 538 -30.01 12.29 -10.98
N GLY A 539 -31.33 12.08 -10.83
CA GLY A 539 -32.21 13.17 -10.40
C GLY A 539 -31.88 13.73 -9.00
N ASN A 540 -32.13 15.03 -8.82
CA ASN A 540 -31.75 15.83 -7.64
C ASN A 540 -30.24 16.04 -7.52
N ASP A 541 -29.79 16.66 -6.42
CA ASP A 541 -28.39 17.08 -6.26
C ASP A 541 -27.41 15.92 -6.02
N GLN A 542 -26.26 16.00 -6.67
CA GLN A 542 -25.00 15.30 -6.37
C GLN A 542 -23.91 16.34 -6.14
N GLN A 543 -23.25 16.28 -4.98
CA GLN A 543 -22.31 17.33 -4.57
C GLN A 543 -21.21 16.77 -3.64
N SER A 544 -20.30 17.64 -3.19
CA SER A 544 -19.14 17.30 -2.37
C SER A 544 -18.31 16.16 -2.96
N ALA A 545 -18.05 16.23 -4.27
CA ALA A 545 -17.25 15.24 -4.97
C ALA A 545 -15.76 15.40 -4.63
N PHE A 546 -15.12 14.31 -4.22
CA PHE A 546 -13.67 14.21 -4.05
C PHE A 546 -13.15 13.04 -4.88
N LEU A 547 -11.87 13.07 -5.23
CA LEU A 547 -11.24 12.03 -6.04
C LEU A 547 -9.84 11.68 -5.56
N THR A 548 -9.42 10.47 -5.91
CA THR A 548 -8.05 9.97 -5.74
C THR A 548 -7.63 9.25 -7.01
N THR A 549 -6.32 9.17 -7.28
CA THR A 549 -5.81 8.41 -8.42
C THR A 549 -6.16 6.93 -8.29
N ASP A 550 -6.46 6.26 -9.41
CA ASP A 550 -6.58 4.80 -9.44
C ASP A 550 -5.21 4.10 -9.60
N GLY A 551 -4.14 4.87 -9.75
CA GLY A 551 -2.78 4.42 -9.99
C GLY A 551 -2.45 4.10 -11.46
N ARG A 552 -3.35 4.39 -12.42
CA ARG A 552 -3.17 4.11 -13.86
C ARG A 552 -3.88 5.13 -14.76
N GLU A 553 -3.47 6.40 -14.67
CA GLU A 553 -4.03 7.51 -15.45
C GLU A 553 -5.54 7.75 -15.29
N GLY A 554 -6.21 7.04 -14.38
CA GLY A 554 -7.62 7.19 -14.04
C GLY A 554 -7.82 7.72 -12.62
N ALA A 555 -9.09 7.78 -12.21
CA ALA A 555 -9.47 8.26 -10.90
C ALA A 555 -10.64 7.46 -10.32
N ILE A 556 -10.68 7.41 -8.99
CA ILE A 556 -11.83 6.96 -8.21
C ILE A 556 -12.39 8.17 -7.49
N LEU A 557 -13.70 8.39 -7.63
CA LEU A 557 -14.43 9.53 -7.09
C LEU A 557 -15.44 9.05 -6.05
N ALA A 558 -15.70 9.88 -5.03
CA ALA A 558 -16.81 9.70 -4.10
C ALA A 558 -17.57 11.01 -3.90
N TRP A 559 -18.89 10.94 -3.82
CA TRP A 559 -19.76 12.10 -3.65
C TRP A 559 -20.97 11.76 -2.75
N GLN A 560 -21.63 12.80 -2.24
CA GLN A 560 -22.93 12.65 -1.60
C GLN A 560 -24.05 12.87 -2.63
N ASP A 561 -25.05 12.02 -2.59
CA ASP A 561 -26.06 11.87 -3.63
C ASP A 561 -27.47 11.91 -3.06
N ARG A 562 -28.36 12.70 -3.68
CA ARG A 562 -29.74 12.91 -3.25
C ARG A 562 -30.77 12.29 -4.20
N ARG A 563 -30.40 11.26 -4.98
CA ARG A 563 -31.36 10.51 -5.81
C ARG A 563 -32.47 9.87 -4.98
N ASP A 564 -32.16 9.56 -3.72
CA ASP A 564 -33.09 9.10 -2.70
C ASP A 564 -33.53 10.26 -1.77
N PRO A 565 -34.59 10.10 -0.95
CA PRO A 565 -35.07 11.16 -0.07
C PRO A 565 -34.01 11.73 0.90
N ASP A 566 -33.03 10.91 1.25
CA ASP A 566 -31.89 11.22 2.12
C ASP A 566 -30.58 11.17 1.33
N TRP A 567 -29.54 11.86 1.84
CA TRP A 567 -28.20 11.84 1.24
C TRP A 567 -27.53 10.50 1.45
N ASN A 568 -26.94 9.94 0.39
CA ASN A 568 -26.14 8.72 0.46
C ASN A 568 -24.77 8.88 -0.18
N ILE A 569 -23.80 8.05 0.21
CA ILE A 569 -22.46 8.08 -0.40
C ILE A 569 -22.35 7.09 -1.57
N TYR A 570 -21.97 7.62 -2.72
CA TYR A 570 -21.70 6.85 -3.94
C TYR A 570 -20.25 7.02 -4.37
N SER A 571 -19.77 6.07 -5.17
CA SER A 571 -18.44 6.10 -5.76
C SER A 571 -18.43 5.59 -7.20
N GLN A 572 -17.49 6.07 -7.99
CA GLN A 572 -17.30 5.71 -9.39
C GLN A 572 -15.81 5.67 -9.72
N LYS A 573 -15.45 4.84 -10.70
CA LYS A 573 -14.13 4.84 -11.32
C LYS A 573 -14.22 5.25 -12.79
N VAL A 574 -13.28 6.07 -13.22
CA VAL A 574 -13.07 6.47 -14.62
C VAL A 574 -11.64 6.14 -15.01
N ASP A 575 -11.45 5.50 -16.15
CA ASP A 575 -10.11 5.16 -16.65
C ASP A 575 -9.44 6.34 -17.37
N GLY A 576 -8.17 6.18 -17.74
CA GLY A 576 -7.43 7.23 -18.46
C GLY A 576 -7.97 7.56 -19.86
N GLN A 577 -8.92 6.78 -20.40
CA GLN A 577 -9.60 7.03 -21.67
C GLN A 577 -10.97 7.71 -21.47
N GLY A 578 -11.33 8.08 -20.24
CA GLY A 578 -12.62 8.73 -19.94
C GLY A 578 -13.79 7.77 -19.94
N VAL A 579 -13.53 6.46 -19.85
CA VAL A 579 -14.59 5.44 -19.77
C VAL A 579 -14.91 5.17 -18.31
N VAL A 580 -16.18 5.35 -17.96
CA VAL A 580 -16.72 5.00 -16.64
C VAL A 580 -16.75 3.47 -16.48
N GLN A 581 -16.16 2.96 -15.40
CA GLN A 581 -15.86 1.53 -15.24
C GLN A 581 -16.91 0.76 -14.44
N TRP A 582 -17.46 1.35 -13.36
CA TRP A 582 -18.45 0.67 -12.54
C TRP A 582 -19.87 0.93 -13.07
N THR A 583 -20.88 0.51 -12.30
CA THR A 583 -22.28 0.71 -12.69
C THR A 583 -22.55 2.19 -12.99
N VAL A 584 -23.35 2.45 -14.04
CA VAL A 584 -23.76 3.81 -14.43
C VAL A 584 -24.31 4.54 -13.20
N ASN A 585 -23.90 5.79 -13.02
CA ASN A 585 -24.23 6.63 -11.87
C ASN A 585 -23.74 6.08 -10.52
N GLY A 586 -22.66 5.29 -10.53
CA GLY A 586 -21.89 4.90 -9.35
C GLY A 586 -22.43 3.67 -8.62
N VAL A 587 -21.63 3.22 -7.66
CA VAL A 587 -21.95 2.17 -6.69
C VAL A 587 -22.20 2.83 -5.33
N ALA A 588 -23.28 2.45 -4.65
CA ALA A 588 -23.54 2.88 -3.28
C ALA A 588 -22.56 2.22 -2.31
N LEU A 589 -21.95 3.01 -1.41
CA LEU A 589 -20.95 2.49 -0.45
C LEU A 589 -21.56 1.99 0.87
N THR A 590 -22.85 2.24 1.07
CA THR A 590 -23.58 1.85 2.27
C THR A 590 -25.05 1.61 1.96
N ASP A 591 -25.67 0.72 2.73
CA ASP A 591 -27.12 0.48 2.79
C ASP A 591 -27.74 1.02 4.09
N ASN A 592 -26.99 1.82 4.86
CA ASN A 592 -27.49 2.50 6.04
C ASN A 592 -28.65 3.44 5.64
N PRO A 593 -29.81 3.40 6.32
CA PRO A 593 -30.93 4.29 6.01
C PRO A 593 -30.80 5.71 6.55
N GLU A 594 -29.77 6.04 7.34
CA GLU A 594 -29.54 7.39 7.88
C GLU A 594 -28.97 8.35 6.82
N HIS A 595 -28.99 9.67 7.01
CA HIS A 595 -28.34 10.56 6.05
C HIS A 595 -26.81 10.41 6.13
N GLN A 596 -26.12 10.48 5.00
CA GLN A 596 -24.66 10.40 4.91
C GLN A 596 -24.10 11.53 4.07
N VAL A 597 -23.12 12.27 4.60
CA VAL A 597 -22.62 13.50 3.98
C VAL A 597 -21.12 13.67 4.15
N LEU A 598 -20.55 14.61 3.39
CA LEU A 598 -19.15 15.03 3.43
C LEU A 598 -18.14 13.88 3.25
N PRO A 599 -18.20 13.13 2.13
CA PRO A 599 -17.23 12.09 1.88
C PRO A 599 -15.81 12.67 1.72
N ARG A 600 -14.82 11.88 2.13
CA ARG A 600 -13.40 12.07 1.80
C ARG A 600 -12.81 10.73 1.38
N ILE A 601 -11.87 10.74 0.44
CA ILE A 601 -11.37 9.54 -0.23
C ILE A 601 -9.84 9.56 -0.32
N VAL A 602 -9.23 8.39 -0.15
CA VAL A 602 -7.80 8.14 -0.43
C VAL A 602 -7.63 6.82 -1.15
N ASN A 603 -6.59 6.71 -1.98
CA ASN A 603 -6.20 5.46 -2.62
C ASN A 603 -5.78 4.42 -1.56
N ASP A 604 -6.15 3.16 -1.78
CA ASP A 604 -5.89 2.05 -0.85
C ASP A 604 -4.57 1.29 -1.15
N GLY A 605 -3.73 1.80 -2.06
CA GLY A 605 -2.50 1.17 -2.53
C GLY A 605 -2.70 -0.01 -3.49
N CYS A 606 -3.95 -0.39 -3.80
CA CYS A 606 -4.31 -1.63 -4.47
C CYS A 606 -5.36 -1.40 -5.57
N HIS A 607 -5.27 -0.23 -6.23
CA HIS A 607 -6.17 0.25 -7.29
C HIS A 607 -7.64 0.41 -6.86
N GLY A 608 -7.91 0.43 -5.56
CA GLY A 608 -9.18 0.77 -4.94
C GLY A 608 -9.06 2.05 -4.09
N ALA A 609 -10.00 2.23 -3.17
CA ALA A 609 -10.03 3.42 -2.32
C ALA A 609 -10.65 3.14 -0.94
N ILE A 610 -10.30 3.99 0.03
CA ILE A 610 -10.97 4.09 1.33
C ILE A 610 -11.72 5.42 1.36
N VAL A 611 -13.02 5.35 1.63
CA VAL A 611 -13.92 6.50 1.73
C VAL A 611 -14.41 6.63 3.16
N THR A 612 -14.31 7.82 3.75
CA THR A 612 -14.91 8.16 5.05
C THR A 612 -15.99 9.21 4.87
N TRP A 613 -17.00 9.21 5.74
CA TRP A 613 -18.09 10.19 5.77
C TRP A 613 -18.65 10.30 7.18
N GLN A 614 -19.53 11.28 7.39
CA GLN A 614 -20.32 11.39 8.61
C GLN A 614 -21.77 10.95 8.36
N SER A 615 -22.37 10.22 9.30
CA SER A 615 -23.73 9.67 9.20
C SER A 615 -24.35 9.53 10.58
N GLY A 616 -25.65 9.75 10.72
CA GLY A 616 -26.34 9.54 11.98
C GLY A 616 -27.77 10.09 12.02
N PRO A 617 -28.53 9.82 13.08
CA PRO A 617 -29.80 10.51 13.29
C PRO A 617 -29.49 11.96 13.70
N ALA A 618 -29.77 12.91 12.81
CA ALA A 618 -29.56 14.33 13.09
C ALA A 618 -30.13 14.71 14.48
N PRO A 619 -29.34 15.35 15.37
CA PRO A 619 -28.04 15.98 15.11
C PRO A 619 -26.80 15.11 15.42
N ASN A 620 -26.94 13.84 15.82
CA ASN A 620 -25.84 13.01 16.34
C ASN A 620 -25.14 12.22 15.23
N ASP A 621 -24.50 12.92 14.30
CA ASP A 621 -23.70 12.28 13.26
C ASP A 621 -22.43 11.66 13.88
N ASP A 622 -22.13 10.43 13.48
CA ASP A 622 -20.94 9.65 13.82
C ASP A 622 -20.04 9.51 12.57
N VAL A 623 -18.79 9.07 12.73
CA VAL A 623 -17.86 8.87 11.59
C VAL A 623 -17.87 7.43 11.13
N TYR A 624 -18.00 7.24 9.81
CA TYR A 624 -17.98 5.93 9.16
C TYR A 624 -16.93 5.88 8.06
N ALA A 625 -16.56 4.67 7.66
CA ALA A 625 -15.73 4.43 6.49
C ALA A 625 -16.05 3.12 5.76
N GLN A 626 -15.70 3.05 4.49
CA GLN A 626 -15.81 1.88 3.62
C GLN A 626 -14.61 1.80 2.69
N ARG A 627 -14.10 0.58 2.47
CA ARG A 627 -13.13 0.30 1.41
C ARG A 627 -13.87 -0.21 0.19
N VAL A 628 -13.54 0.31 -0.97
CA VAL A 628 -14.02 -0.17 -2.27
C VAL A 628 -12.83 -0.72 -3.05
N ASN A 629 -12.95 -1.95 -3.54
CA ASN A 629 -11.88 -2.57 -4.33
C ASN A 629 -11.85 -2.03 -5.78
N PHE A 630 -10.89 -2.48 -6.58
CA PHE A 630 -10.73 -2.03 -7.96
C PHE A 630 -11.93 -2.35 -8.88
N ASP A 631 -12.75 -3.35 -8.52
CA ASP A 631 -13.98 -3.75 -9.23
C ASP A 631 -15.22 -2.97 -8.76
N GLY A 632 -15.08 -2.04 -7.80
CA GLY A 632 -16.20 -1.24 -7.30
C GLY A 632 -17.03 -1.93 -6.22
N LEU A 633 -16.54 -3.02 -5.64
CA LEU A 633 -17.24 -3.74 -4.58
C LEU A 633 -16.85 -3.19 -3.19
N PRO A 634 -17.83 -2.78 -2.35
CA PRO A 634 -17.58 -2.51 -0.93
C PRO A 634 -17.02 -3.75 -0.21
N GLN A 635 -15.94 -3.57 0.55
CA GLN A 635 -15.18 -4.67 1.17
C GLN A 635 -15.48 -4.84 2.67
N TRP A 636 -15.87 -3.76 3.35
CA TRP A 636 -16.16 -3.74 4.77
C TRP A 636 -17.66 -3.91 5.07
N THR A 637 -17.98 -4.01 6.36
CA THR A 637 -19.34 -4.19 6.91
C THR A 637 -20.41 -3.48 6.09
N ALA A 638 -21.50 -4.20 5.78
CA ALA A 638 -22.71 -3.59 5.23
C ALA A 638 -23.18 -2.45 6.15
N GLY A 639 -23.49 -1.29 5.57
CA GLY A 639 -23.78 -0.06 6.30
C GLY A 639 -22.57 0.87 6.49
N GLY A 640 -21.36 0.40 6.17
CA GLY A 640 -20.10 1.09 6.49
C GLY A 640 -19.59 0.75 7.90
N THR A 641 -18.28 0.77 8.08
CA THR A 641 -17.64 0.56 9.39
C THR A 641 -17.75 1.83 10.22
N LEU A 642 -18.32 1.73 11.43
CA LEU A 642 -18.29 2.80 12.43
C LEU A 642 -16.85 3.02 12.93
N VAL A 643 -16.32 4.22 12.71
CA VAL A 643 -14.94 4.64 13.05
C VAL A 643 -14.90 5.39 14.39
N GLY A 644 -15.89 6.23 14.64
CA GLY A 644 -16.09 6.90 15.93
C GLY A 644 -17.57 7.14 16.17
N GLY A 645 -18.11 6.62 17.27
CA GLY A 645 -19.52 6.72 17.65
C GLY A 645 -19.68 7.05 19.13
N ALA A 646 -18.88 8.01 19.61
CA ALA A 646 -19.00 8.47 20.98
C ALA A 646 -20.32 9.22 21.18
N ALA A 647 -20.77 9.33 22.43
CA ALA A 647 -22.06 9.92 22.77
C ALA A 647 -22.09 11.47 22.63
N ALA A 648 -22.00 11.98 21.40
CA ALA A 648 -22.22 13.36 20.96
C ALA A 648 -22.03 13.41 19.42
N ARG A 649 -21.80 14.58 18.85
CA ARG A 649 -21.51 14.74 17.41
C ARG A 649 -20.05 14.44 17.09
N GLN A 650 -19.81 13.78 15.97
CA GLN A 650 -18.51 13.67 15.31
C GLN A 650 -18.61 14.16 13.87
N LEU A 651 -17.91 15.24 13.54
CA LEU A 651 -18.09 15.97 12.28
C LEU A 651 -16.79 16.21 11.53
N ASN A 652 -16.94 16.56 10.25
CA ASN A 652 -15.87 17.00 9.36
C ASN A 652 -14.72 15.99 9.25
N PRO A 653 -14.98 14.68 9.00
CA PRO A 653 -13.90 13.72 8.88
C PRO A 653 -12.94 14.13 7.74
N ARG A 654 -11.65 13.90 7.97
CA ARG A 654 -10.57 13.96 6.98
C ARG A 654 -9.83 12.63 7.02
N ILE A 655 -9.20 12.25 5.92
CA ILE A 655 -8.46 11.00 5.81
C ILE A 655 -7.15 11.19 5.02
N THR A 656 -6.11 10.48 5.44
CA THR A 656 -4.87 10.31 4.68
C THR A 656 -4.52 8.82 4.59
N SER A 657 -3.78 8.41 3.57
CA SER A 657 -3.28 7.03 3.47
C SER A 657 -2.26 6.76 4.58
N ASP A 658 -2.25 5.54 5.12
CA ASP A 658 -1.17 5.09 6.02
C ASP A 658 0.04 4.51 5.26
N SER A 659 0.04 4.62 3.92
CA SER A 659 1.03 4.07 2.99
C SER A 659 1.18 2.53 3.05
N GLN A 660 0.23 1.83 3.67
CA GLN A 660 0.28 0.39 3.94
C GLN A 660 -1.04 -0.33 3.61
N GLY A 661 -1.92 0.34 2.86
CA GLY A 661 -3.23 -0.17 2.46
C GLY A 661 -4.38 0.18 3.42
N GLY A 662 -4.11 1.00 4.44
CA GLY A 662 -5.08 1.57 5.35
C GLY A 662 -5.20 3.10 5.23
N GLY A 663 -5.97 3.68 6.13
CA GLY A 663 -6.19 5.12 6.23
C GLY A 663 -6.23 5.59 7.68
N ILE A 664 -5.71 6.79 7.91
CA ILE A 664 -5.82 7.50 9.19
C ILE A 664 -6.83 8.61 9.02
N MET A 665 -7.83 8.62 9.88
CA MET A 665 -8.90 9.61 9.92
C MET A 665 -8.75 10.53 11.11
N VAL A 666 -9.19 11.77 10.94
CA VAL A 666 -9.29 12.78 12.01
C VAL A 666 -10.63 13.51 11.88
N TRP A 667 -11.26 13.83 13.01
CA TRP A 667 -12.56 14.51 13.06
C TRP A 667 -12.67 15.45 14.27
N GLN A 668 -13.69 16.32 14.23
CA GLN A 668 -14.11 17.14 15.36
C GLN A 668 -15.11 16.38 16.23
N ASP A 669 -14.92 16.39 17.53
CA ASP A 669 -15.70 15.58 18.46
C ASP A 669 -16.29 16.43 19.58
N GLU A 670 -17.61 16.31 19.82
CA GLU A 670 -18.30 17.11 20.84
C GLU A 670 -18.50 16.37 22.19
N ARG A 671 -17.88 15.20 22.39
CA ARG A 671 -18.17 14.36 23.57
C ARG A 671 -17.86 15.02 24.92
N SER A 672 -17.00 16.03 24.93
CA SER A 672 -16.61 16.82 26.10
C SER A 672 -17.45 18.09 26.31
N GLY A 673 -18.30 18.46 25.34
CA GLY A 673 -19.12 19.68 25.35
C GLY A 673 -18.53 20.88 24.61
N ASN A 674 -17.34 20.71 24.02
CA ASN A 674 -16.67 21.59 23.06
C ASN A 674 -16.18 20.72 21.89
N TRP A 675 -15.77 21.33 20.78
CA TRP A 675 -15.11 20.58 19.71
C TRP A 675 -13.69 20.22 20.15
N ASP A 676 -13.39 18.93 20.23
CA ASP A 676 -12.06 18.36 20.43
C ASP A 676 -11.59 17.69 19.12
N VAL A 677 -10.30 17.35 19.03
CA VAL A 677 -9.76 16.61 17.87
C VAL A 677 -9.46 15.16 18.25
N TYR A 678 -10.06 14.23 17.52
CA TYR A 678 -9.83 12.80 17.66
C TYR A 678 -9.40 12.17 16.34
N ALA A 679 -8.65 11.07 16.44
CA ALA A 679 -8.19 10.33 15.28
C ALA A 679 -8.41 8.82 15.44
N GLN A 680 -8.50 8.14 14.31
CA GLN A 680 -8.58 6.68 14.24
C GLN A 680 -7.82 6.17 13.03
N LYS A 681 -7.26 4.98 13.16
CA LYS A 681 -6.73 4.24 12.03
C LYS A 681 -7.69 3.12 11.65
N VAL A 682 -8.04 3.06 10.38
CA VAL A 682 -8.59 1.85 9.76
C VAL A 682 -7.50 1.26 8.90
N SER A 683 -7.34 -0.04 8.96
CA SER A 683 -6.47 -0.71 8.02
C SER A 683 -6.98 -2.13 7.86
N ASP A 684 -6.94 -2.59 6.63
CA ASP A 684 -6.77 -4.00 6.41
C ASP A 684 -5.27 -4.22 6.62
N TYR A 685 -4.87 -4.96 7.65
CA TYR A 685 -3.64 -5.72 7.41
C TYR A 685 -3.98 -6.66 6.25
N ALA A 686 -2.99 -7.26 5.59
CA ALA A 686 -3.28 -8.23 4.54
C ALA A 686 -4.23 -9.34 5.05
N GLN A 687 -5.51 -9.10 4.81
CA GLN A 687 -6.67 -9.94 5.02
C GLN A 687 -7.01 -10.57 3.70
N ASN A 688 -6.26 -10.26 2.63
CA ASN A 688 -6.32 -10.86 1.32
C ASN A 688 -4.87 -11.18 0.94
N TRP A 689 -4.63 -12.44 0.60
CA TRP A 689 -3.38 -12.91 0.05
C TRP A 689 -3.66 -13.70 -1.22
N PHE A 690 -2.79 -13.54 -2.20
CA PHE A 690 -2.88 -14.19 -3.49
C PHE A 690 -1.59 -14.96 -3.76
N LEU A 691 -1.74 -16.19 -4.25
CA LEU A 691 -0.67 -17.13 -4.53
C LEU A 691 -0.96 -17.70 -5.93
N ALA A 692 -0.26 -17.23 -6.96
CA ALA A 692 -0.62 -17.51 -8.36
C ALA A 692 -0.26 -18.93 -8.81
N GLU A 693 0.81 -19.51 -8.25
CA GLU A 693 1.20 -20.91 -8.44
C GLU A 693 0.49 -21.88 -7.47
N GLY A 694 0.46 -23.15 -7.86
CA GLY A 694 -0.12 -24.26 -7.11
C GLY A 694 -0.50 -25.40 -8.05
N SER A 695 -0.26 -26.63 -7.60
CA SER A 695 -0.55 -27.83 -8.37
C SER A 695 -0.78 -29.04 -7.46
N THR A 696 -1.76 -29.85 -7.82
CA THR A 696 -2.04 -31.16 -7.23
C THR A 696 -2.07 -32.25 -8.30
N GLY A 697 -1.67 -31.90 -9.53
CA GLY A 697 -1.76 -32.78 -10.69
C GLY A 697 -0.93 -34.04 -10.51
N HIS A 698 -1.49 -35.17 -10.95
CA HIS A 698 -0.85 -36.47 -11.01
C HIS A 698 -0.67 -36.93 -12.46
N SER A 699 0.51 -37.44 -12.79
CA SER A 699 0.87 -38.00 -14.10
C SER A 699 1.68 -39.29 -13.95
N ASP A 700 1.94 -39.97 -15.06
CA ASP A 700 2.86 -41.11 -15.12
C ASP A 700 4.31 -40.72 -14.76
N GLU A 701 4.63 -39.42 -14.75
CA GLU A 701 5.97 -38.88 -14.46
C GLU A 701 6.12 -38.41 -13.00
N GLY A 702 4.99 -38.22 -12.29
CA GLY A 702 5.01 -37.69 -10.93
C GLY A 702 3.73 -36.95 -10.56
N TYR A 703 3.68 -36.51 -9.30
CA TYR A 703 2.62 -35.64 -8.83
C TYR A 703 3.10 -34.53 -7.91
N PHE A 704 2.32 -33.46 -7.89
CA PHE A 704 2.55 -32.31 -7.02
C PHE A 704 1.78 -32.43 -5.71
N GLU A 705 2.38 -31.90 -4.66
CA GLU A 705 1.76 -31.67 -3.37
C GLU A 705 1.88 -30.18 -3.03
N THR A 706 0.75 -29.50 -2.84
CA THR A 706 0.71 -28.08 -2.49
C THR A 706 0.10 -27.88 -1.11
N TRP A 707 0.73 -27.03 -0.32
CA TRP A 707 0.31 -26.65 1.03
C TRP A 707 0.20 -25.13 1.14
N VAL A 708 -0.90 -24.66 1.72
CA VAL A 708 -1.11 -23.26 2.08
C VAL A 708 -0.81 -23.11 3.58
N LEU A 709 0.12 -22.23 3.92
CA LEU A 709 0.54 -22.00 5.30
C LEU A 709 0.01 -20.65 5.76
N VAL A 710 -0.67 -20.62 6.91
CA VAL A 710 -1.24 -19.39 7.45
C VAL A 710 -0.72 -19.13 8.86
N GLN A 711 -0.16 -17.94 9.08
CA GLN A 711 0.29 -17.45 10.37
C GLN A 711 -0.65 -16.35 10.87
N ASN A 712 -1.08 -16.45 12.12
CA ASN A 712 -1.74 -15.37 12.85
C ASN A 712 -0.76 -14.79 13.88
N PRO A 713 -0.05 -13.69 13.57
CA PRO A 713 0.85 -13.05 14.52
C PRO A 713 0.12 -12.15 15.54
N GLY A 714 -1.19 -11.96 15.36
CA GLY A 714 -2.00 -11.05 16.15
C GLY A 714 -2.41 -11.62 17.51
N ASN A 715 -2.99 -10.75 18.34
CA ASN A 715 -3.48 -11.10 19.67
C ASN A 715 -4.96 -11.53 19.67
N ASN A 716 -5.61 -11.57 18.51
CA ASN A 716 -6.99 -11.99 18.33
C ASN A 716 -7.02 -13.27 17.50
N ASP A 717 -7.99 -14.15 17.77
CA ASP A 717 -8.24 -15.32 16.93
C ASP A 717 -8.68 -14.86 15.52
N ALA A 718 -8.27 -15.62 14.51
CA ALA A 718 -8.57 -15.38 13.10
C ALA A 718 -9.56 -16.42 12.56
N THR A 719 -10.44 -15.97 11.68
CA THR A 719 -11.31 -16.79 10.82
C THR A 719 -10.85 -16.60 9.38
N VAL A 720 -10.22 -17.63 8.81
CA VAL A 720 -9.56 -17.55 7.51
C VAL A 720 -10.35 -18.33 6.47
N SER A 721 -10.74 -17.69 5.36
CA SER A 721 -11.31 -18.38 4.19
C SER A 721 -10.24 -18.62 3.15
N ILE A 722 -10.24 -19.80 2.52
CA ILE A 722 -9.28 -20.16 1.48
C ILE A 722 -10.07 -20.63 0.26
N ASP A 723 -9.82 -20.01 -0.89
CA ASP A 723 -10.45 -20.33 -2.17
C ASP A 723 -9.39 -20.70 -3.22
N TYR A 724 -9.70 -21.74 -3.99
CA TYR A 724 -8.86 -22.21 -5.11
C TYR A 724 -9.47 -21.79 -6.44
N LEU A 725 -8.68 -21.11 -7.26
CA LEU A 725 -9.07 -20.70 -8.61
C LEU A 725 -8.44 -21.67 -9.62
N LEU A 726 -9.27 -22.19 -10.52
CA LEU A 726 -8.86 -23.11 -11.59
C LEU A 726 -8.89 -22.40 -12.95
N PRO A 727 -8.20 -22.96 -13.97
CA PRO A 727 -8.35 -22.49 -15.34
C PRO A 727 -9.83 -22.45 -15.76
N GLY A 728 -10.23 -21.38 -16.44
CA GLY A 728 -11.60 -21.20 -16.94
C GLY A 728 -12.61 -20.60 -15.96
N GLY A 729 -12.16 -20.09 -14.80
CA GLY A 729 -13.00 -19.30 -13.88
C GLY A 729 -13.80 -20.11 -12.86
N THR A 730 -13.37 -21.35 -12.57
CA THR A 730 -14.00 -22.16 -11.52
C THR A 730 -13.33 -21.88 -10.18
N VAL A 731 -14.11 -21.40 -9.21
CA VAL A 731 -13.68 -21.18 -7.81
C VAL A 731 -14.17 -22.32 -6.92
N ILE A 732 -13.28 -22.91 -6.13
CA ILE A 732 -13.58 -23.99 -5.19
C ILE A 732 -13.04 -23.62 -3.80
N PRO A 733 -13.91 -23.42 -2.79
CA PRO A 733 -13.46 -23.21 -1.41
C PRO A 733 -12.74 -24.45 -0.86
N ALA A 734 -11.70 -24.24 -0.06
CA ALA A 734 -10.99 -25.32 0.62
C ALA A 734 -11.93 -26.11 1.55
N ALA A 735 -11.70 -27.41 1.68
CA ALA A 735 -12.52 -28.29 2.53
C ALA A 735 -12.47 -27.87 4.02
N GLU A 736 -11.37 -27.26 4.44
CA GLU A 736 -11.12 -26.74 5.78
C GLU A 736 -11.66 -25.31 5.98
N SER A 737 -12.20 -24.65 4.94
CA SER A 737 -12.68 -23.27 4.99
C SER A 737 -14.09 -23.14 5.62
N PRO A 738 -14.34 -22.19 6.54
CA PRO A 738 -13.37 -21.29 7.14
C PRO A 738 -12.50 -21.99 8.20
N LEU A 739 -11.20 -21.71 8.16
CA LEU A 739 -10.18 -22.17 9.09
C LEU A 739 -10.14 -21.27 10.32
N ALA A 740 -10.39 -21.84 11.50
CA ALA A 740 -10.24 -21.13 12.77
C ALA A 740 -8.78 -21.19 13.25
N LEU A 741 -8.14 -20.03 13.38
CA LEU A 741 -6.71 -19.91 13.66
C LEU A 741 -6.48 -19.02 14.90
N PRO A 742 -6.18 -19.60 16.08
CA PRO A 742 -6.01 -18.84 17.33
C PRO A 742 -4.97 -17.71 17.26
N ALA A 743 -5.07 -16.75 18.18
CA ALA A 743 -4.06 -15.71 18.35
C ALA A 743 -2.64 -16.29 18.52
N GLN A 744 -1.64 -15.62 17.93
CA GLN A 744 -0.22 -16.00 18.02
C GLN A 744 0.07 -17.47 17.64
N SER A 745 -0.62 -17.97 16.61
CA SER A 745 -0.54 -19.36 16.18
C SER A 745 -0.38 -19.50 14.65
N ARG A 746 -0.28 -20.74 14.17
CA ARG A 746 -0.19 -21.08 12.74
C ARG A 746 -0.97 -22.35 12.41
N ASP A 747 -1.33 -22.52 11.14
CA ASP A 747 -1.86 -23.79 10.61
C ASP A 747 -1.51 -23.99 9.12
N THR A 748 -1.64 -25.22 8.63
CA THR A 748 -1.30 -25.63 7.26
C THR A 748 -2.46 -26.40 6.62
N VAL A 749 -2.85 -26.05 5.39
CA VAL A 749 -3.91 -26.72 4.63
C VAL A 749 -3.32 -27.43 3.41
N ASN A 750 -3.61 -28.72 3.26
CA ASN A 750 -3.25 -29.47 2.05
C ASN A 750 -4.28 -29.23 0.96
N VAL A 751 -3.86 -28.67 -0.18
CA VAL A 751 -4.77 -28.34 -1.29
C VAL A 751 -5.50 -29.58 -1.82
N ALA A 752 -4.83 -30.73 -1.87
CA ALA A 752 -5.39 -31.98 -2.39
C ALA A 752 -6.47 -32.62 -1.48
N ASN A 753 -6.65 -32.13 -0.24
CA ASN A 753 -7.77 -32.56 0.60
C ASN A 753 -9.13 -32.07 0.07
N THR A 754 -9.13 -31.08 -0.82
CA THR A 754 -10.35 -30.45 -1.32
C THR A 754 -10.87 -31.17 -2.57
N PRO A 755 -12.06 -31.79 -2.53
CA PRO A 755 -12.62 -32.48 -3.69
C PRO A 755 -12.78 -31.56 -4.91
N GLY A 756 -12.30 -32.01 -6.07
CA GLY A 756 -12.33 -31.21 -7.30
C GLY A 756 -11.03 -30.44 -7.56
N VAL A 757 -10.16 -30.35 -6.55
CA VAL A 757 -8.81 -29.78 -6.62
C VAL A 757 -7.74 -30.85 -6.34
N ASP A 758 -8.10 -32.12 -6.21
CA ASP A 758 -7.23 -33.24 -5.84
C ASP A 758 -6.43 -33.85 -7.00
N ASN A 759 -6.54 -33.29 -8.21
CA ASN A 759 -5.76 -33.68 -9.39
C ASN A 759 -5.79 -32.57 -10.46
N GLN A 760 -5.30 -31.38 -10.11
CA GLN A 760 -5.30 -30.21 -10.98
C GLN A 760 -3.87 -29.72 -11.19
N PHE A 761 -3.44 -29.61 -12.44
CA PHE A 761 -2.09 -29.13 -12.76
C PHE A 761 -1.90 -27.64 -12.52
N SER A 762 -2.99 -26.91 -12.34
CA SER A 762 -2.93 -25.49 -12.12
C SER A 762 -4.03 -25.02 -11.18
N VAL A 763 -3.60 -24.50 -10.04
CA VAL A 763 -4.44 -24.04 -8.94
C VAL A 763 -3.79 -22.78 -8.39
N SER A 764 -4.46 -21.65 -8.42
CA SER A 764 -4.03 -20.49 -7.62
C SER A 764 -4.87 -20.40 -6.35
N THR A 765 -4.36 -19.71 -5.34
CA THR A 765 -5.03 -19.60 -4.04
C THR A 765 -5.32 -18.13 -3.72
N THR A 766 -6.52 -17.88 -3.19
CA THR A 766 -6.86 -16.64 -2.49
C THR A 766 -7.10 -16.99 -1.02
N VAL A 767 -6.43 -16.29 -0.10
CA VAL A 767 -6.63 -16.44 1.35
C VAL A 767 -7.23 -15.14 1.87
N THR A 768 -8.42 -15.22 2.46
CA THR A 768 -9.06 -14.07 3.12
C THR A 768 -9.18 -14.26 4.63
N SER A 769 -9.17 -13.20 5.43
CA SER A 769 -9.24 -13.30 6.90
C SER A 769 -9.97 -12.12 7.54
N ASP A 770 -10.61 -12.33 8.68
CA ASP A 770 -11.25 -11.27 9.49
C ASP A 770 -10.24 -10.45 10.33
N VAL A 771 -9.05 -11.01 10.57
CA VAL A 771 -7.92 -10.35 11.22
C VAL A 771 -6.63 -10.51 10.39
N PRO A 772 -5.58 -9.72 10.66
CA PRO A 772 -4.30 -9.82 9.96
C PRO A 772 -3.71 -11.23 9.99
N VAL A 773 -3.37 -11.80 8.83
CA VAL A 773 -2.64 -13.06 8.72
C VAL A 773 -1.50 -12.94 7.71
N ILE A 774 -0.62 -13.94 7.67
CA ILE A 774 0.41 -14.09 6.64
C ILE A 774 0.18 -15.43 5.95
N ALA A 775 0.23 -15.44 4.62
CA ALA A 775 0.07 -16.64 3.82
C ALA A 775 1.32 -16.92 2.96
N GLU A 776 1.82 -18.16 3.06
CA GLU A 776 2.86 -18.71 2.19
C GLU A 776 2.34 -20.00 1.53
N ARG A 777 3.02 -20.45 0.47
CA ARG A 777 2.73 -21.71 -0.22
C ARG A 777 4.01 -22.52 -0.37
N ALA A 778 3.99 -23.72 0.22
CA ALA A 778 5.00 -24.73 -0.01
C ALA A 778 4.52 -25.76 -1.03
N MET A 779 5.40 -26.09 -1.98
CA MET A 779 5.14 -27.10 -2.99
C MET A 779 6.23 -28.16 -3.01
N TYR A 780 5.82 -29.41 -3.23
CA TYR A 780 6.70 -30.55 -3.35
C TYR A 780 6.35 -31.33 -4.62
N TRP A 781 7.39 -31.77 -5.33
CA TRP A 781 7.26 -32.68 -6.46
C TRP A 781 7.62 -34.11 -6.03
N MET A 782 6.84 -35.10 -6.46
CA MET A 782 7.07 -36.52 -6.20
C MET A 782 7.09 -37.31 -7.52
N PRO A 783 7.92 -38.34 -7.69
CA PRO A 783 7.85 -39.26 -8.81
C PRO A 783 6.60 -40.15 -8.73
N SER A 784 6.25 -40.80 -9.84
CA SER A 784 5.01 -41.58 -9.98
C SER A 784 4.94 -42.84 -9.12
N ASP A 785 6.05 -43.31 -8.56
CA ASP A 785 6.03 -44.39 -7.57
C ASP A 785 5.55 -43.93 -6.18
N GLY A 786 5.47 -42.61 -5.94
CA GLY A 786 4.97 -42.00 -4.71
C GLY A 786 5.82 -42.29 -3.47
N ILE A 787 7.07 -42.73 -3.65
CA ILE A 787 7.90 -43.21 -2.54
C ILE A 787 8.61 -42.04 -1.82
N TYR A 788 8.96 -40.95 -2.51
CA TYR A 788 9.75 -39.84 -1.94
C TYR A 788 9.47 -38.47 -2.63
N ARG A 789 9.77 -37.35 -1.95
CA ARG A 789 9.79 -36.00 -2.56
C ARG A 789 11.10 -35.81 -3.34
N GLN A 790 11.09 -35.05 -4.44
CA GLN A 790 12.23 -34.90 -5.37
C GLN A 790 12.69 -33.44 -5.54
N ALA A 791 11.78 -32.49 -5.42
CA ALA A 791 12.09 -31.06 -5.43
C ALA A 791 11.02 -30.32 -4.62
N ALA A 792 11.35 -29.10 -4.18
CA ALA A 792 10.41 -28.24 -3.48
C ALA A 792 10.78 -26.78 -3.64
N HIS A 793 9.77 -25.93 -3.43
CA HIS A 793 9.95 -24.50 -3.29
C HIS A 793 8.86 -23.95 -2.37
N ASP A 794 9.11 -22.78 -1.82
CA ASP A 794 8.18 -22.02 -1.00
C ASP A 794 8.14 -20.60 -1.53
N SER A 795 6.99 -19.94 -1.41
CA SER A 795 6.84 -18.55 -1.82
C SER A 795 5.78 -17.88 -0.98
N ILE A 796 6.04 -16.61 -0.69
CA ILE A 796 5.10 -15.77 0.01
C ILE A 796 4.07 -15.19 -0.94
N GLY A 797 2.81 -15.13 -0.50
CA GLY A 797 1.76 -14.50 -1.27
C GLY A 797 1.94 -12.99 -1.40
N VAL A 798 1.23 -12.40 -2.34
CA VAL A 798 1.10 -10.95 -2.46
C VAL A 798 -0.22 -10.49 -1.88
N THR A 799 -0.28 -9.23 -1.45
CA THR A 799 -1.46 -8.69 -0.75
C THR A 799 -2.36 -7.88 -1.67
N CYS A 800 -1.85 -7.47 -2.83
CA CYS A 800 -2.57 -6.64 -3.80
C CYS A 800 -2.27 -7.07 -5.24
N PRO A 801 -3.31 -7.23 -6.08
CA PRO A 801 -3.15 -7.38 -7.52
C PRO A 801 -2.65 -6.09 -8.16
N SER A 802 -2.01 -6.18 -9.33
CA SER A 802 -1.51 -5.03 -10.09
C SER A 802 -1.59 -5.26 -11.59
N TYR A 803 -1.53 -4.18 -12.37
CA TYR A 803 -1.52 -4.22 -13.83
C TYR A 803 -0.16 -4.58 -14.42
N GLU A 804 0.93 -4.38 -13.66
CA GLU A 804 2.29 -4.62 -14.13
C GLU A 804 3.06 -5.49 -13.14
N TRP A 805 3.84 -6.42 -13.68
CA TRP A 805 4.69 -7.31 -12.89
C TRP A 805 6.03 -7.57 -13.58
N TYR A 806 7.07 -7.62 -12.78
CA TYR A 806 8.45 -7.82 -13.22
C TYR A 806 9.06 -9.03 -12.50
N LEU A 807 9.77 -9.87 -13.27
CA LEU A 807 10.42 -11.11 -12.82
C LEU A 807 11.84 -11.16 -13.42
N ALA A 808 12.88 -11.07 -12.58
CA ALA A 808 14.24 -10.82 -13.06
C ALA A 808 15.04 -12.09 -13.45
N GLU A 809 14.77 -13.24 -12.85
CA GLU A 809 15.31 -14.55 -13.23
C GLU A 809 14.45 -15.25 -14.30
N GLY A 810 15.07 -16.20 -14.99
CA GLY A 810 14.48 -17.10 -15.95
C GLY A 810 15.55 -17.77 -16.80
N SER A 811 15.35 -19.07 -17.08
CA SER A 811 16.20 -19.85 -17.98
C SER A 811 15.40 -20.97 -18.64
N THR A 812 15.62 -21.17 -19.94
CA THR A 812 15.10 -22.31 -20.71
C THR A 812 16.24 -23.12 -21.33
N GLY A 813 17.47 -22.88 -20.87
CA GLY A 813 18.69 -23.45 -21.43
C GLY A 813 18.78 -24.96 -21.23
N THR A 814 19.32 -25.65 -22.25
CA THR A 814 19.66 -27.08 -22.18
C THR A 814 21.18 -27.25 -22.30
N ASN A 815 21.75 -28.11 -21.47
CA ASN A 815 23.14 -28.57 -21.58
C ASN A 815 23.23 -30.09 -21.35
N GLU A 816 24.46 -30.61 -21.26
CA GLU A 816 24.69 -32.05 -21.05
C GLU A 816 24.26 -32.57 -19.67
N TYR A 817 23.97 -31.67 -18.72
CA TYR A 817 23.59 -31.99 -17.35
C TYR A 817 22.08 -31.89 -17.11
N GLY A 818 21.36 -31.12 -17.94
CA GLY A 818 19.92 -30.94 -17.76
C GLY A 818 19.31 -29.85 -18.64
N THR A 819 18.02 -29.62 -18.43
CA THR A 819 17.25 -28.54 -19.04
C THR A 819 16.50 -27.76 -17.98
N PHE A 820 16.49 -26.44 -18.09
CA PHE A 820 15.63 -25.59 -17.29
C PHE A 820 14.23 -25.50 -17.91
N GLU A 821 13.20 -25.70 -17.10
CA GLU A 821 11.82 -25.34 -17.41
C GLU A 821 11.46 -24.07 -16.63
N THR A 822 11.06 -23.00 -17.31
CA THR A 822 10.55 -21.79 -16.67
C THR A 822 9.11 -21.56 -17.09
N TRP A 823 8.28 -21.24 -16.09
CA TRP A 823 6.84 -21.01 -16.24
C TRP A 823 6.48 -19.66 -15.63
N VAL A 824 5.68 -18.88 -16.34
CA VAL A 824 5.07 -17.64 -15.85
C VAL A 824 3.64 -17.95 -15.43
N LEU A 825 3.29 -17.62 -14.21
CA LEU A 825 2.00 -17.95 -13.60
C LEU A 825 1.20 -16.70 -13.40
N VAL A 826 -0.04 -16.69 -13.85
CA VAL A 826 -0.90 -15.51 -13.78
C VAL A 826 -2.24 -15.86 -13.16
N GLN A 827 -2.63 -15.09 -12.14
CA GLN A 827 -3.91 -15.20 -11.46
C GLN A 827 -4.73 -13.92 -11.69
N ASN A 828 -5.97 -14.06 -12.12
CA ASN A 828 -6.97 -13.01 -12.19
C ASN A 828 -7.97 -13.20 -11.04
N PRO A 829 -7.83 -12.45 -9.92
CA PRO A 829 -8.77 -12.51 -8.82
C PRO A 829 -10.02 -11.65 -9.06
N GLY A 830 -10.01 -10.80 -10.10
CA GLY A 830 -11.08 -9.86 -10.41
C GLY A 830 -12.30 -10.51 -11.03
N ASN A 831 -13.37 -9.73 -11.11
CA ASN A 831 -14.66 -10.17 -11.65
C ASN A 831 -14.80 -9.96 -13.16
N ASN A 832 -13.78 -9.40 -13.81
CA ASN A 832 -13.71 -9.16 -15.24
C ASN A 832 -12.61 -10.02 -15.88
N ASP A 833 -12.80 -10.43 -17.13
CA ASP A 833 -11.73 -11.08 -17.90
C ASP A 833 -10.56 -10.11 -18.08
N ALA A 834 -9.33 -10.63 -17.96
CA ALA A 834 -8.10 -9.88 -18.13
C ALA A 834 -7.42 -10.26 -19.46
N THR A 835 -6.95 -9.28 -20.21
CA THR A 835 -6.03 -9.43 -21.33
C THR A 835 -4.61 -9.20 -20.83
N VAL A 836 -3.76 -10.22 -20.89
CA VAL A 836 -2.41 -10.23 -20.31
C VAL A 836 -1.36 -10.31 -21.42
N ASN A 837 -0.51 -9.30 -21.51
CA ASN A 837 0.71 -9.29 -22.32
C ASN A 837 1.88 -9.83 -21.50
N ILE A 838 2.70 -10.67 -22.12
CA ILE A 838 3.88 -11.27 -21.48
C ILE A 838 5.05 -11.11 -22.43
N ASP A 839 6.07 -10.37 -22.00
CA ASP A 839 7.27 -10.09 -22.78
C ASP A 839 8.51 -10.69 -22.11
N TYR A 840 9.35 -11.33 -22.92
CA TYR A 840 10.63 -11.90 -22.50
C TYR A 840 11.79 -11.01 -22.93
N LEU A 841 12.60 -10.60 -21.95
CA LEU A 841 13.78 -9.75 -22.16
C LEU A 841 15.03 -10.64 -22.18
N LEU A 842 15.79 -10.58 -23.28
CA LEU A 842 17.00 -11.35 -23.50
C LEU A 842 18.28 -10.49 -23.41
N PRO A 843 19.46 -11.11 -23.17
CA PRO A 843 20.73 -10.42 -23.18
C PRO A 843 20.95 -9.59 -24.46
N GLY A 844 21.36 -8.33 -24.27
CA GLY A 844 21.57 -7.38 -25.37
C GLY A 844 20.33 -6.56 -25.74
N GLY A 845 19.26 -6.62 -24.94
CA GLY A 845 18.09 -5.74 -25.07
C GLY A 845 17.06 -6.22 -26.09
N THR A 846 17.08 -7.50 -26.47
CA THR A 846 16.05 -8.06 -27.36
C THR A 846 14.81 -8.40 -26.54
N VAL A 847 13.64 -7.92 -26.96
CA VAL A 847 12.34 -8.24 -26.36
C VAL A 847 11.57 -9.20 -27.28
N ILE A 848 11.02 -10.27 -26.73
CA ILE A 848 10.24 -11.28 -27.44
C ILE A 848 8.90 -11.49 -26.71
N PRO A 849 7.76 -11.18 -27.34
CA PRO A 849 6.46 -11.51 -26.77
C PRO A 849 6.24 -13.02 -26.68
N ALA A 850 5.59 -13.48 -25.62
CA ALA A 850 5.20 -14.87 -25.46
C ALA A 850 4.30 -15.32 -26.63
N ALA A 851 4.40 -16.59 -27.03
CA ALA A 851 3.61 -17.15 -28.13
C ALA A 851 2.10 -17.09 -27.86
N GLU A 852 1.72 -17.10 -26.59
CA GLU A 852 0.37 -17.02 -26.07
C GLU A 852 -0.10 -15.57 -25.87
N SER A 853 0.77 -14.56 -26.06
CA SER A 853 0.45 -13.15 -25.83
C SER A 853 -0.32 -12.52 -27.02
N PRO A 854 -1.41 -11.75 -26.78
CA PRO A 854 -2.06 -11.56 -25.48
C PRO A 854 -2.83 -12.80 -25.03
N LEU A 855 -2.65 -13.17 -23.75
CA LEU A 855 -3.37 -14.23 -23.08
C LEU A 855 -4.69 -13.66 -22.53
N VAL A 856 -5.82 -14.25 -22.91
CA VAL A 856 -7.12 -13.92 -22.30
C VAL A 856 -7.33 -14.81 -21.08
N LEU A 857 -7.32 -14.20 -19.91
CA LEU A 857 -7.43 -14.82 -18.61
C LEU A 857 -8.81 -14.52 -18.00
N PRO A 858 -9.75 -15.50 -17.97
CA PRO A 858 -11.10 -15.27 -17.48
C PRO A 858 -11.17 -14.68 -16.06
N ALA A 859 -12.27 -14.03 -15.72
CA ALA A 859 -12.57 -13.61 -14.36
C ALA A 859 -12.40 -14.77 -13.36
N GLN A 860 -11.88 -14.47 -12.16
CA GLN A 860 -11.68 -15.44 -11.07
C GLN A 860 -10.99 -16.74 -11.51
N SER A 861 -9.93 -16.61 -12.29
CA SER A 861 -9.21 -17.75 -12.88
C SER A 861 -7.70 -17.59 -12.77
N ARG A 862 -6.98 -18.60 -13.24
CA ARG A 862 -5.52 -18.54 -13.41
C ARG A 862 -5.10 -19.21 -14.72
N ASP A 863 -3.96 -18.80 -15.28
CA ASP A 863 -3.26 -19.51 -16.34
C ASP A 863 -1.72 -19.54 -16.15
N THR A 864 -1.00 -20.34 -16.94
CA THR A 864 0.45 -20.58 -16.82
C THR A 864 1.02 -20.74 -18.22
N VAL A 865 2.10 -20.02 -18.48
CA VAL A 865 2.75 -19.95 -19.80
C VAL A 865 4.17 -20.47 -19.70
N SER A 866 4.55 -21.42 -20.56
CA SER A 866 5.93 -21.90 -20.65
C SER A 866 6.76 -20.91 -21.45
N ILE A 867 7.90 -20.44 -20.91
CA ILE A 867 8.80 -19.60 -21.70
C ILE A 867 9.36 -20.37 -22.91
N ALA A 868 9.57 -21.67 -22.77
CA ALA A 868 10.13 -22.52 -23.82
C ALA A 868 9.16 -22.78 -25.00
N SER A 869 7.86 -22.48 -24.86
CA SER A 869 6.91 -22.56 -25.98
C SER A 869 7.17 -21.47 -27.03
N THR A 870 7.85 -20.40 -26.63
CA THR A 870 8.05 -19.20 -27.44
C THR A 870 9.33 -19.29 -28.29
N PRO A 871 9.22 -19.26 -29.64
CA PRO A 871 10.39 -19.26 -30.52
C PRO A 871 11.30 -18.06 -30.24
N GLY A 872 12.59 -18.34 -29.99
CA GLY A 872 13.59 -17.32 -29.67
C GLY A 872 13.84 -17.16 -28.17
N ALA A 873 12.85 -17.44 -27.32
CA ALA A 873 13.01 -17.51 -25.87
C ALA A 873 13.35 -18.93 -25.37
N ALA A 874 13.19 -19.96 -26.21
CA ALA A 874 13.64 -21.32 -25.94
C ALA A 874 15.18 -21.48 -26.01
N ASN A 875 15.73 -22.34 -25.15
CA ASN A 875 17.17 -22.61 -25.02
C ASN A 875 18.02 -21.36 -24.71
N GLN A 876 17.50 -20.48 -23.85
CA GLN A 876 18.19 -19.28 -23.36
C GLN A 876 18.59 -19.47 -21.89
N PHE A 877 19.83 -19.16 -21.54
CA PHE A 877 20.31 -19.23 -20.13
C PHE A 877 20.07 -17.94 -19.34
N SER A 878 19.43 -16.95 -19.96
CA SER A 878 19.10 -15.68 -19.31
C SER A 878 17.89 -15.10 -20.01
N VAL A 879 16.77 -15.05 -19.30
CA VAL A 879 15.52 -14.43 -19.74
C VAL A 879 14.84 -13.82 -18.52
N SER A 880 14.48 -12.55 -18.58
CA SER A 880 13.58 -11.93 -17.59
C SER A 880 12.22 -11.68 -18.21
N THR A 881 11.20 -11.44 -17.39
CA THR A 881 9.81 -11.30 -17.85
C THR A 881 9.21 -9.97 -17.40
N VAL A 882 8.44 -9.35 -18.28
CA VAL A 882 7.51 -8.26 -17.97
C VAL A 882 6.10 -8.77 -18.28
N VAL A 883 5.17 -8.59 -17.35
CA VAL A 883 3.76 -8.95 -17.51
C VAL A 883 2.93 -7.69 -17.35
N GLU A 884 2.09 -7.39 -18.34
CA GLU A 884 1.18 -6.24 -18.33
C GLU A 884 -0.25 -6.72 -18.56
N ALA A 885 -1.23 -6.11 -17.90
CA ALA A 885 -2.64 -6.46 -18.07
C ALA A 885 -3.57 -5.25 -18.15
N ASP A 886 -4.75 -5.44 -18.71
CA ASP A 886 -5.85 -4.45 -18.70
C ASP A 886 -6.69 -4.49 -17.41
N GLN A 887 -6.56 -5.56 -16.61
CA GLN A 887 -7.13 -5.72 -15.27
C GLN A 887 -6.02 -6.01 -14.24
N PRO A 888 -6.21 -5.69 -12.95
CA PRO A 888 -5.27 -6.09 -11.90
C PRO A 888 -5.17 -7.62 -11.77
N ILE A 889 -3.97 -8.17 -11.94
CA ILE A 889 -3.65 -9.61 -11.83
C ILE A 889 -2.51 -9.83 -10.84
N ILE A 890 -2.14 -11.09 -10.61
CA ILE A 890 -0.92 -11.49 -9.88
C ILE A 890 -0.04 -12.31 -10.81
N ALA A 891 1.28 -12.08 -10.75
CA ALA A 891 2.25 -12.88 -11.48
C ALA A 891 3.34 -13.50 -10.59
N GLU A 892 3.66 -14.76 -10.84
CA GLU A 892 4.76 -15.51 -10.22
C GLU A 892 5.57 -16.26 -11.29
N ARG A 893 6.74 -16.80 -10.92
CA ARG A 893 7.57 -17.63 -11.80
C ARG A 893 8.11 -18.86 -11.08
N ALA A 894 7.68 -20.03 -11.53
CA ALA A 894 8.24 -21.31 -11.14
C ALA A 894 9.31 -21.79 -12.14
N MET A 895 10.39 -22.36 -11.60
CA MET A 895 11.48 -22.95 -12.36
C MET A 895 11.81 -24.36 -11.87
N TYR A 896 12.06 -25.25 -12.82
CA TYR A 896 12.43 -26.65 -12.56
C TYR A 896 13.67 -27.05 -13.35
N TRP A 897 14.55 -27.83 -12.72
CA TRP A 897 15.73 -28.41 -13.36
C TRP A 897 15.48 -29.86 -13.67
N ASN A 898 15.40 -30.22 -14.95
CA ASN A 898 15.25 -31.60 -15.36
C ASN A 898 16.60 -32.28 -15.54
N SER A 899 16.66 -33.57 -15.25
CA SER A 899 17.79 -34.43 -15.61
C SER A 899 18.07 -34.36 -17.13
N ALA A 900 19.31 -34.67 -17.53
CA ALA A 900 19.73 -34.65 -18.94
C ALA A 900 18.88 -35.51 -19.89
N ASP A 901 18.27 -36.58 -19.37
CA ASP A 901 17.35 -37.45 -20.12
C ASP A 901 15.87 -37.07 -19.97
N GLY A 902 15.57 -35.99 -19.23
CA GLY A 902 14.22 -35.47 -18.99
C GLY A 902 13.35 -36.36 -18.13
N THR A 903 13.93 -37.35 -17.44
CA THR A 903 13.16 -38.38 -16.72
C THR A 903 12.67 -37.95 -15.34
N PHE A 904 13.28 -36.94 -14.72
CA PHE A 904 12.83 -36.38 -13.43
C PHE A 904 13.33 -34.95 -13.19
N ARG A 905 12.64 -34.23 -12.28
CA ARG A 905 13.03 -32.90 -11.76
C ARG A 905 14.00 -33.07 -10.59
N GLN A 906 15.16 -32.42 -10.68
CA GLN A 906 16.27 -32.49 -9.72
C GLN A 906 16.23 -31.38 -8.68
N ALA A 907 15.68 -30.22 -9.04
CA ALA A 907 15.52 -29.06 -8.16
C ALA A 907 14.33 -28.22 -8.66
N ALA A 908 13.89 -27.28 -7.82
CA ALA A 908 12.88 -26.29 -8.17
C ALA A 908 13.10 -25.02 -7.36
N HIS A 909 12.67 -23.87 -7.88
CA HIS A 909 12.47 -22.65 -7.10
C HIS A 909 11.32 -21.85 -7.71
N ASP A 910 10.77 -20.92 -6.93
CA ASP A 910 9.72 -20.01 -7.34
C ASP A 910 10.02 -18.60 -6.81
N SER A 911 9.49 -17.58 -7.45
CA SER A 911 9.49 -16.23 -6.90
C SER A 911 8.24 -15.48 -7.37
N ARG A 912 7.67 -14.69 -6.46
CA ARG A 912 6.66 -13.70 -6.80
C ARG A 912 7.27 -12.56 -7.60
N GLY A 913 6.50 -12.00 -8.53
CA GLY A 913 6.89 -10.77 -9.19
C GLY A 913 6.83 -9.57 -8.26
N VAL A 914 7.36 -8.45 -8.75
CA VAL A 914 7.21 -7.12 -8.13
C VAL A 914 6.43 -6.21 -9.06
N THR A 915 5.71 -5.24 -8.49
CA THR A 915 4.78 -4.39 -9.23
C THR A 915 5.39 -3.07 -9.69
N ALA A 916 6.63 -2.78 -9.27
CA ALA A 916 7.38 -1.62 -9.72
C ALA A 916 8.89 -1.89 -9.65
N PRO A 917 9.68 -1.44 -10.64
CA PRO A 917 11.13 -1.39 -10.51
C PRO A 917 11.53 -0.28 -9.52
N ALA A 918 12.76 -0.34 -9.02
CA ALA A 918 13.32 0.66 -8.11
C ALA A 918 14.83 0.81 -8.31
N ASP A 919 15.38 1.93 -7.85
CA ASP A 919 16.82 2.19 -7.91
C ASP A 919 17.64 1.39 -6.89
N THR A 920 17.03 0.89 -5.81
CA THR A 920 17.73 0.23 -4.69
C THR A 920 16.99 -1.02 -4.24
N TRP A 921 17.75 -2.12 -4.07
CA TRP A 921 17.25 -3.42 -3.62
C TRP A 921 18.17 -4.04 -2.58
N PHE A 922 17.60 -4.81 -1.67
CA PHE A 922 18.31 -5.48 -0.57
C PHE A 922 18.05 -6.99 -0.57
N LEU A 923 19.11 -7.77 -0.34
CA LEU A 923 19.08 -9.23 -0.27
C LEU A 923 19.88 -9.67 0.97
N ALA A 924 19.22 -10.31 1.94
CA ALA A 924 19.80 -10.60 3.26
C ALA A 924 20.61 -11.92 3.33
N GLU A 925 20.38 -12.85 2.41
CA GLU A 925 21.17 -14.08 2.25
C GLU A 925 22.19 -13.96 1.11
N GLY A 926 23.24 -14.76 1.19
CA GLY A 926 24.24 -14.98 0.17
C GLY A 926 25.41 -15.79 0.74
N SER A 927 25.95 -16.73 -0.04
CA SER A 927 27.19 -17.43 0.32
C SER A 927 27.96 -17.84 -0.92
N THR A 928 29.28 -17.65 -0.90
CA THR A 928 30.19 -18.28 -1.88
C THR A 928 30.95 -19.45 -1.24
N GLY A 929 30.36 -20.06 -0.21
CA GLY A 929 30.90 -21.20 0.49
C GLY A 929 31.35 -22.29 -0.48
N HIS A 930 32.59 -22.77 -0.36
CA HIS A 930 33.07 -23.90 -1.16
C HIS A 930 34.15 -24.69 -0.40
N SER A 931 33.89 -25.98 -0.17
CA SER A 931 34.83 -26.94 0.44
C SER A 931 34.70 -28.32 -0.20
N ASP A 932 35.50 -29.28 0.29
CA ASP A 932 35.33 -30.70 -0.05
C ASP A 932 34.00 -31.27 0.52
N GLU A 933 33.32 -30.50 1.38
CA GLU A 933 32.05 -30.83 2.03
C GLU A 933 30.86 -30.06 1.42
N GLY A 934 31.00 -29.40 0.26
CA GLY A 934 29.86 -28.75 -0.42
C GLY A 934 30.18 -27.41 -1.08
N TYR A 935 29.20 -26.83 -1.76
CA TYR A 935 29.34 -25.52 -2.40
C TYR A 935 28.02 -24.72 -2.49
N PHE A 936 28.17 -23.41 -2.64
CA PHE A 936 27.12 -22.46 -3.01
C PHE A 936 27.53 -21.67 -4.25
N GLU A 937 26.60 -21.56 -5.20
CA GLU A 937 26.68 -20.71 -6.38
C GLU A 937 25.55 -19.68 -6.32
N THR A 938 25.87 -18.50 -5.80
CA THR A 938 24.94 -17.36 -5.73
C THR A 938 25.07 -16.47 -6.96
N TRP A 939 23.94 -16.07 -7.52
CA TRP A 939 23.87 -15.00 -8.50
C TRP A 939 23.03 -13.84 -7.97
N VAL A 940 23.36 -12.64 -8.41
CA VAL A 940 22.51 -11.46 -8.27
C VAL A 940 22.10 -11.08 -9.67
N LEU A 941 20.81 -11.19 -9.95
CA LEU A 941 20.25 -10.86 -11.24
C LEU A 941 19.68 -9.47 -11.22
N VAL A 942 19.77 -8.82 -12.37
CA VAL A 942 19.32 -7.45 -12.54
C VAL A 942 18.56 -7.37 -13.85
N GLN A 943 17.27 -7.12 -13.77
CA GLN A 943 16.44 -6.75 -14.89
C GLN A 943 16.44 -5.23 -15.02
N ASN A 944 16.68 -4.74 -16.24
CA ASN A 944 16.40 -3.37 -16.63
C ASN A 944 15.17 -3.42 -17.55
N PRO A 945 13.97 -3.11 -17.03
CA PRO A 945 12.76 -3.10 -17.85
C PRO A 945 12.64 -1.84 -18.71
N GLY A 946 13.46 -0.81 -18.44
CA GLY A 946 13.41 0.47 -19.12
C GLY A 946 14.19 0.53 -20.44
N ASN A 947 14.01 1.65 -21.14
CA ASN A 947 14.68 1.93 -22.43
C ASN A 947 16.05 2.64 -22.27
N ASN A 948 16.46 2.94 -21.04
CA ASN A 948 17.72 3.62 -20.73
C ASN A 948 18.72 2.63 -20.12
N ASP A 949 20.00 2.74 -20.45
CA ASP A 949 21.04 1.89 -19.85
C ASP A 949 21.16 2.15 -18.33
N ALA A 950 21.01 1.12 -17.50
CA ALA A 950 21.26 1.20 -16.06
C ALA A 950 22.74 0.96 -15.71
N THR A 951 23.27 1.72 -14.74
CA THR A 951 24.62 1.54 -14.18
C THR A 951 24.50 1.07 -12.74
N VAL A 952 24.80 -0.21 -12.50
CA VAL A 952 24.50 -0.87 -11.22
C VAL A 952 25.75 -1.17 -10.41
N ASN A 953 25.70 -0.81 -9.13
CA ASN A 953 26.63 -1.21 -8.09
C ASN A 953 26.01 -2.30 -7.23
N ILE A 954 26.85 -3.24 -6.76
CA ILE A 954 26.46 -4.26 -5.80
C ILE A 954 27.43 -4.16 -4.63
N ASP A 955 26.93 -3.77 -3.47
CA ASP A 955 27.67 -3.72 -2.22
C ASP A 955 27.40 -4.99 -1.42
N TYR A 956 28.46 -5.58 -0.85
CA TYR A 956 28.39 -6.79 -0.04
C TYR A 956 28.64 -6.48 1.43
N LEU A 957 27.66 -6.80 2.28
CA LEU A 957 27.77 -6.68 3.74
C LEU A 957 28.15 -8.06 4.32
N LEU A 958 29.28 -8.09 5.03
CA LEU A 958 29.84 -9.28 5.68
C LEU A 958 29.38 -9.37 7.17
N PRO A 959 29.52 -10.53 7.83
CA PRO A 959 29.06 -10.73 9.21
C PRO A 959 29.73 -9.85 10.27
#